data_AF-A0A934RJE8-F1
#
_entry.id   AF-A0A934RJE8-F1
#
_cell.length_a   1.000
_cell.length_b   1.000
_cell.length_c   1.000
_cell.angle_alpha   90.00
_cell.angle_beta   90.00
_cell.angle_gamma   90.00
#
_symmetry.space_group_name_H-M   'P 1'
#
loop_
_entity.id
_entity.type
_entity.pdbx_description
1 polymer ?
#
loop_
_entity_poly.entity_id
_entity_poly.type
_entity_poly.pdbx_seq_one_letter_code
_entity_poly.pdbx_strand_id
1 'polypeptide(L)'
;MHLLATLGSSFGVVPEAFLLGNGPEQYARVTVLATSGVPDSVRQVREWFAGHAPQVALSLRVIADLPDIRNHGDHARFEEALLRCYAAVLRQEESLEKIHLCLAGGFKTISSAVHQTADLLGCGKLFHITSPFGHRFDTDAEFRQGIAEGLINLIDLGPRPGWPTIQTLLDEAPAPQGETLRIENITLREQVQNRLQEANRLAQSERELAALPFPQIARWSPAARDWLNQPLDPNADADWVRGLPKVELHCHLGGFATHGALLAEVRAAARHPERLPPLPEPDSEADRKTSPPADWPCPAEPIGLEPYRHLGDLNGSALLRDPGCLRKQIELLYHHFAAENIQHAEVRCSPGNYASPGRSPWKVLEEILTGFEEVAASFPACSPVAASFPACSPVSPPVPGAGEAATFIPYNEDKDYSQTWRDLPHRHQEGATAFVTFRLADSLPKDRVKSWLAERELFLAKHPKPWSEEIWRNYQRRFPRQLENWLDRSHGSCLLRNPENAALVAQALQHFDGERYILDRFVVMPNHVHALVKPLGSHKLADILHSWKSFTAKAINERENRAGQLWQHESYDHLVRSERQLEHYRHYIAENPEKAGLEQGYLVGQGLGLVVGASTPACPEVGTSFPACPEVTPAVPDAGHSLPSETLAATSEPSQRLAPTINLIIIGTRQPGGDYRTQIIKHLMLAVTAAEHFGESRSCRVVGVDLAGFEDPSTRSHYFRDDFLPVHRAGLSLTVHAGENDDAEAIWSAIFDLSAMRLGHGLSLHESPALLRSVAQRRIAIEMCPYANLQIKGYPLDKAVDLAPEEKRYPLLRYLRAGVPVTVNTDNIGISAASLSDNLLLLPRLCPGLTRLDVLHLLRHAIEHSFLPQEERERLLGQIHLSHQ
;
A
#
# COMPACT_ATOMS: atom_id res chain seq x y z
N MET A 1 -32.67 -13.65 -27.98
CA MET A 1 -32.63 -14.07 -26.56
C MET A 1 -32.60 -15.58 -26.43
N HIS A 2 -32.10 -16.08 -25.31
CA HIS A 2 -32.05 -17.48 -24.91
C HIS A 2 -32.93 -17.69 -23.68
N LEU A 3 -33.94 -18.54 -23.77
CA LEU A 3 -34.79 -18.91 -22.63
C LEU A 3 -34.28 -20.19 -21.97
N LEU A 4 -33.95 -20.15 -20.69
CA LEU A 4 -33.71 -21.32 -19.85
C LEU A 4 -34.93 -21.54 -18.95
N ALA A 5 -35.61 -22.67 -19.14
CA ALA A 5 -36.78 -23.06 -18.37
C ALA A 5 -36.59 -24.45 -17.74
N THR A 6 -37.28 -24.71 -16.64
CA THR A 6 -37.37 -26.06 -16.06
C THR A 6 -38.71 -26.69 -16.40
N LEU A 7 -38.77 -28.00 -16.57
CA LEU A 7 -40.00 -28.72 -16.91
C LEU A 7 -40.46 -29.60 -15.74
N GLY A 8 -41.71 -29.37 -15.31
CA GLY A 8 -42.41 -30.19 -14.34
C GLY A 8 -43.37 -31.18 -15.00
N SER A 9 -44.41 -31.60 -14.28
CA SER A 9 -45.40 -32.58 -14.75
C SER A 9 -46.35 -32.07 -15.83
N SER A 10 -46.39 -30.75 -16.08
CA SER A 10 -47.18 -30.15 -17.15
C SER A 10 -46.24 -29.55 -18.18
N PHE A 11 -46.43 -29.91 -19.46
CA PHE A 11 -45.61 -29.41 -20.55
C PHE A 11 -45.92 -27.94 -20.88
N GLY A 12 -47.13 -27.45 -20.57
CA GLY A 12 -47.64 -26.14 -20.95
C GLY A 12 -46.80 -24.96 -20.43
N VAL A 13 -46.11 -25.14 -19.31
CA VAL A 13 -45.28 -24.09 -18.69
C VAL A 13 -44.15 -23.60 -19.60
N VAL A 14 -43.61 -24.46 -20.47
CA VAL A 14 -42.52 -24.07 -21.38
C VAL A 14 -43.05 -23.24 -22.57
N PRO A 15 -44.09 -23.67 -23.31
CA PRO A 15 -44.80 -22.83 -24.28
C PRO A 15 -45.30 -21.50 -23.70
N GLU A 16 -45.89 -21.53 -22.49
CA GLU A 16 -46.33 -20.32 -21.77
C GLU A 16 -45.18 -19.34 -21.58
N ALA A 17 -44.06 -19.82 -21.05
CA ALA A 17 -42.87 -19.00 -20.82
C ALA A 17 -42.26 -18.46 -22.12
N PHE A 18 -42.30 -19.25 -23.19
CA PHE A 18 -41.81 -18.83 -24.50
C PHE A 18 -42.69 -17.73 -25.13
N LEU A 19 -44.01 -17.88 -25.07
CA LEU A 19 -44.95 -16.94 -25.69
C LEU A 19 -45.12 -15.65 -24.89
N LEU A 20 -45.29 -15.76 -23.57
CA LEU A 20 -45.54 -14.60 -22.70
C LEU A 20 -44.25 -13.90 -22.28
N GLY A 21 -43.12 -14.63 -22.23
CA GLY A 21 -41.85 -14.12 -21.73
C GLY A 21 -41.40 -12.84 -22.40
N ASN A 22 -41.25 -12.86 -23.73
CA ASN A 22 -40.87 -11.70 -24.55
C ASN A 22 -41.45 -11.77 -25.99
N GLY A 23 -42.39 -12.70 -26.24
CA GLY A 23 -42.92 -12.98 -27.57
C GLY A 23 -42.08 -13.98 -28.38
N PRO A 24 -42.72 -14.78 -29.25
CA PRO A 24 -42.07 -15.89 -29.98
C PRO A 24 -40.99 -15.44 -30.97
N GLU A 25 -41.04 -14.19 -31.43
CA GLU A 25 -40.07 -13.64 -32.39
C GLU A 25 -38.74 -13.22 -31.73
N GLN A 26 -38.66 -13.18 -30.39
CA GLN A 26 -37.49 -12.67 -29.68
C GLN A 26 -36.56 -13.77 -29.14
N TYR A 27 -37.01 -15.02 -29.10
CA TYR A 27 -36.22 -16.16 -28.62
C TYR A 27 -35.70 -16.98 -29.81
N ALA A 28 -34.37 -17.01 -29.98
CA ALA A 28 -33.71 -17.83 -31.00
C ALA A 28 -33.38 -19.23 -30.47
N ARG A 29 -33.24 -19.37 -29.14
CA ARG A 29 -32.85 -20.59 -28.44
C ARG A 29 -33.71 -20.80 -27.20
N VAL A 30 -34.05 -22.06 -26.94
CA VAL A 30 -34.75 -22.48 -25.72
C VAL A 30 -34.04 -23.70 -25.16
N THR A 31 -33.61 -23.64 -23.90
CA THR A 31 -33.08 -24.78 -23.16
C THR A 31 -34.07 -25.16 -22.07
N VAL A 32 -34.41 -26.44 -21.99
CA VAL A 32 -35.35 -26.97 -21.01
C VAL A 32 -34.66 -28.04 -20.18
N LEU A 33 -34.62 -27.85 -18.87
CA LEU A 33 -34.11 -28.84 -17.91
C LEU A 33 -35.27 -29.62 -17.28
N ALA A 34 -35.23 -30.94 -17.34
CA ALA A 34 -36.28 -31.83 -16.86
C ALA A 34 -35.71 -32.97 -15.99
N THR A 35 -36.54 -33.53 -15.10
CA THR A 35 -36.28 -34.79 -14.41
C THR A 35 -36.62 -35.98 -15.31
N SER A 36 -36.10 -37.18 -15.03
CA SER A 36 -36.43 -38.38 -15.82
C SER A 36 -37.87 -38.88 -15.62
N GLY A 37 -38.62 -38.30 -14.69
CA GLY A 37 -39.98 -38.70 -14.34
C GLY A 37 -41.08 -38.08 -15.20
N VAL A 38 -40.74 -37.20 -16.15
CA VAL A 38 -41.70 -36.49 -17.02
C VAL A 38 -41.50 -36.75 -18.52
N PRO A 39 -41.32 -38.02 -18.98
CA PRO A 39 -41.00 -38.32 -20.37
C PRO A 39 -42.10 -37.91 -21.35
N ASP A 40 -43.37 -37.99 -20.94
CA ASP A 40 -44.51 -37.55 -21.76
C ASP A 40 -44.49 -36.04 -21.99
N SER A 41 -44.22 -35.26 -20.94
CA SER A 41 -44.12 -33.80 -21.05
C SER A 41 -42.93 -33.39 -21.92
N VAL A 42 -41.79 -34.08 -21.82
CA VAL A 42 -40.62 -33.84 -22.69
C VAL A 42 -40.98 -34.08 -24.17
N ARG A 43 -41.70 -35.17 -24.47
CA ARG A 43 -42.20 -35.46 -25.82
C ARG A 43 -43.16 -34.37 -26.31
N GLN A 44 -44.11 -33.95 -25.48
CA GLN A 44 -45.08 -32.92 -25.81
C GLN A 44 -44.43 -31.56 -26.08
N VAL A 45 -43.43 -31.14 -25.29
CA VAL A 45 -42.67 -29.91 -25.57
C VAL A 45 -41.98 -29.99 -26.94
N ARG A 46 -41.38 -31.13 -27.27
CA ARG A 46 -40.72 -31.33 -28.57
C ARG A 46 -41.70 -31.23 -29.73
N GLU A 47 -42.83 -31.93 -29.64
CA GLU A 47 -43.89 -31.90 -30.66
C GLU A 47 -44.45 -30.48 -30.83
N TRP A 48 -44.64 -29.75 -29.71
CA TRP A 48 -45.14 -28.39 -29.73
C TRP A 48 -44.20 -27.44 -30.48
N PHE A 49 -42.90 -27.41 -30.15
CA PHE A 49 -41.92 -26.56 -30.84
C PHE A 49 -41.77 -26.94 -32.32
N ALA A 50 -41.79 -28.23 -32.65
CA ALA A 50 -41.73 -28.69 -34.04
C ALA A 50 -42.93 -28.19 -34.87
N GLY A 51 -44.13 -28.13 -34.28
CA GLY A 51 -45.34 -27.66 -34.94
C GLY A 51 -45.53 -26.14 -34.98
N HIS A 52 -45.04 -25.42 -33.96
CA HIS A 52 -45.39 -24.00 -33.73
C HIS A 52 -44.22 -23.03 -33.84
N ALA A 53 -42.98 -23.48 -33.63
CA ALA A 53 -41.79 -22.65 -33.66
C ALA A 53 -40.56 -23.44 -34.17
N PRO A 54 -40.61 -24.06 -35.37
CA PRO A 54 -39.54 -24.92 -35.89
C PRO A 54 -38.21 -24.18 -36.12
N GLN A 55 -38.25 -22.85 -36.23
CA GLN A 55 -37.09 -21.98 -36.36
C GLN A 55 -36.27 -21.82 -35.07
N VAL A 56 -36.82 -22.22 -33.91
CA VAL A 56 -36.18 -22.06 -32.60
C VAL A 56 -35.30 -23.27 -32.31
N ALA A 57 -34.05 -23.03 -31.92
CA ALA A 57 -33.15 -24.08 -31.50
C ALA A 57 -33.52 -24.57 -30.09
N LEU A 58 -34.32 -25.64 -30.01
CA LEU A 58 -34.73 -26.29 -28.77
C LEU A 58 -33.66 -27.30 -28.29
N SER A 59 -33.18 -27.12 -27.07
CA SER A 59 -32.28 -28.04 -26.36
C SER A 59 -32.99 -28.63 -25.14
N LEU A 60 -33.37 -29.91 -25.20
CA LEU A 60 -33.94 -30.64 -24.07
C LEU A 60 -32.81 -31.31 -23.28
N ARG A 61 -32.85 -31.18 -21.95
CA ARG A 61 -31.85 -31.74 -21.02
C ARG A 61 -32.59 -32.50 -19.92
N VAL A 62 -32.46 -33.82 -19.86
CA VAL A 62 -33.16 -34.70 -18.93
C VAL A 62 -32.17 -35.32 -17.96
N ILE A 63 -32.34 -35.11 -16.66
CA ILE A 63 -31.45 -35.67 -15.63
C ILE A 63 -31.73 -37.15 -15.48
N ALA A 64 -30.73 -37.99 -15.79
CA ALA A 64 -30.79 -39.43 -15.62
C ALA A 64 -30.93 -39.83 -14.15
N ASP A 65 -31.69 -40.89 -13.90
CA ASP A 65 -31.83 -41.49 -12.56
C ASP A 65 -32.29 -40.49 -11.50
N LEU A 66 -33.11 -39.51 -11.89
CA LEU A 66 -33.71 -38.52 -11.02
C LEU A 66 -35.18 -38.35 -11.43
N PRO A 67 -36.09 -39.27 -11.07
CA PRO A 67 -37.49 -39.19 -11.48
C PRO A 67 -38.23 -38.06 -10.77
N ASP A 68 -37.87 -37.76 -9.53
CA ASP A 68 -38.50 -36.77 -8.67
C ASP A 68 -37.49 -36.25 -7.62
N ILE A 69 -37.75 -35.09 -7.01
CA ILE A 69 -36.87 -34.47 -6.00
C ILE A 69 -37.45 -34.75 -4.61
N ARG A 70 -36.96 -35.80 -3.93
CA ARG A 70 -37.56 -36.28 -2.68
C ARG A 70 -36.72 -36.00 -1.43
N ASN A 71 -35.43 -35.78 -1.61
CA ASN A 71 -34.48 -35.54 -0.52
C ASN A 71 -33.43 -34.48 -0.90
N HIS A 72 -32.58 -34.11 0.05
CA HIS A 72 -31.53 -33.11 -0.16
C HIS A 72 -30.50 -33.52 -1.22
N GLY A 73 -30.20 -34.81 -1.37
CA GLY A 73 -29.28 -35.32 -2.40
C GLY A 73 -29.87 -35.17 -3.80
N ASP A 74 -31.15 -35.48 -3.98
CA ASP A 74 -31.87 -35.28 -5.25
C ASP A 74 -31.87 -33.80 -5.65
N HIS A 75 -32.12 -32.91 -4.67
CA HIS A 75 -32.10 -31.46 -4.88
C HIS A 75 -30.70 -30.96 -5.24
N ALA A 76 -29.64 -31.46 -4.57
CA ALA A 76 -28.26 -31.12 -4.91
C ALA A 76 -27.87 -31.56 -6.33
N ARG A 77 -28.30 -32.76 -6.76
CA ARG A 77 -28.10 -33.24 -8.14
C ARG A 77 -28.84 -32.37 -9.16
N PHE A 78 -30.03 -31.89 -8.81
CA PHE A 78 -30.78 -30.95 -9.65
C PHE A 78 -30.08 -29.60 -9.78
N GLU A 79 -29.62 -29.02 -8.66
CA GLU A 79 -28.86 -27.76 -8.65
C GLU A 79 -27.58 -27.86 -9.48
N GLU A 80 -26.84 -28.96 -9.33
CA GLU A 80 -25.65 -29.25 -10.14
C GLU A 80 -25.98 -29.28 -11.65
N ALA A 81 -27.05 -29.97 -12.04
CA ALA A 81 -27.49 -30.02 -13.44
C ALA A 81 -27.89 -28.64 -13.96
N LEU A 82 -28.58 -27.85 -13.14
CA LEU A 82 -28.98 -26.48 -13.47
C LEU A 82 -27.79 -25.55 -13.67
N LEU A 83 -26.79 -25.61 -12.78
CA LEU A 83 -25.55 -24.84 -12.90
C LEU A 83 -24.78 -25.19 -14.18
N ARG A 84 -24.68 -26.50 -14.51
CA ARG A 84 -24.03 -26.97 -15.75
C ARG A 84 -24.79 -26.55 -17.00
N CYS A 85 -26.12 -26.61 -16.98
CA CYS A 85 -26.96 -26.11 -18.07
C CYS A 85 -26.77 -24.61 -18.25
N TYR A 86 -26.79 -23.84 -17.16
CA TYR A 86 -26.56 -22.40 -17.20
C TYR A 86 -25.17 -22.08 -17.77
N ALA A 87 -24.11 -22.78 -17.35
CA ALA A 87 -22.76 -22.60 -17.89
C ALA A 87 -22.70 -22.79 -19.42
N ALA A 88 -23.46 -23.76 -19.95
CA ALA A 88 -23.56 -23.94 -21.40
C ALA A 88 -24.32 -22.81 -22.10
N VAL A 89 -25.37 -22.28 -21.47
CA VAL A 89 -26.11 -21.12 -21.99
C VAL A 89 -25.22 -19.87 -21.98
N LEU A 90 -24.50 -19.63 -20.89
CA LEU A 90 -23.59 -18.49 -20.73
C LEU A 90 -22.51 -18.48 -21.82
N ARG A 91 -21.95 -19.63 -22.20
CA ARG A 91 -20.97 -19.75 -23.29
C ARG A 91 -21.54 -19.52 -24.69
N GLN A 92 -22.85 -19.65 -24.86
CA GLN A 92 -23.53 -19.47 -26.16
C GLN A 92 -23.97 -18.02 -26.42
N GLU A 93 -23.96 -17.19 -25.39
CA GLU A 93 -24.48 -15.82 -25.43
C GLU A 93 -23.38 -14.81 -25.06
N GLU A 94 -23.31 -13.71 -25.80
CA GLU A 94 -22.27 -12.66 -25.61
C GLU A 94 -22.55 -11.74 -24.40
N SER A 95 -23.73 -11.81 -23.80
CA SER A 95 -24.16 -10.95 -22.70
C SER A 95 -25.25 -11.60 -21.85
N LEU A 96 -25.22 -11.35 -20.55
CA LEU A 96 -26.24 -11.76 -19.57
C LEU A 96 -27.63 -11.22 -19.92
N GLU A 97 -27.71 -10.04 -20.58
CA GLU A 97 -28.98 -9.43 -21.00
C GLU A 97 -29.76 -10.31 -21.99
N LYS A 98 -29.06 -11.20 -22.71
CA LYS A 98 -29.70 -12.12 -23.67
C LYS A 98 -30.28 -13.37 -23.01
N ILE A 99 -29.96 -13.64 -21.75
CA ILE A 99 -30.34 -14.86 -21.03
C ILE A 99 -31.56 -14.58 -20.17
N HIS A 100 -32.65 -15.32 -20.39
CA HIS A 100 -33.86 -15.23 -19.58
C HIS A 100 -34.11 -16.55 -18.84
N LEU A 101 -34.51 -16.46 -17.58
CA LEU A 101 -34.84 -17.59 -16.74
C LEU A 101 -36.32 -17.56 -16.38
N CYS A 102 -36.99 -18.70 -16.60
CA CYS A 102 -38.37 -18.88 -16.17
C CYS A 102 -38.40 -19.76 -14.91
N LEU A 103 -39.00 -19.23 -13.85
CA LEU A 103 -39.47 -20.04 -12.73
C LEU A 103 -40.69 -20.83 -13.23
N ALA A 104 -40.52 -22.11 -13.53
CA ALA A 104 -41.64 -22.94 -13.92
C ALA A 104 -42.45 -23.40 -12.68
N GLY A 105 -43.75 -23.61 -12.88
CA GLY A 105 -44.72 -24.12 -11.88
C GLY A 105 -44.52 -25.59 -11.51
N GLY A 106 -43.34 -25.93 -10.97
CA GLY A 106 -43.03 -27.21 -10.35
C GLY A 106 -43.06 -27.12 -8.81
N PHE A 107 -42.58 -28.19 -8.14
CA PHE A 107 -42.37 -28.18 -6.69
C PHE A 107 -41.57 -26.94 -6.25
N LYS A 108 -41.91 -26.35 -5.09
CA LYS A 108 -41.29 -25.13 -4.53
C LYS A 108 -39.75 -25.16 -4.54
N THR A 109 -39.16 -26.35 -4.44
CA THR A 109 -37.70 -26.60 -4.45
C THR A 109 -37.04 -26.32 -5.80
N ILE A 110 -37.72 -26.56 -6.92
CA ILE A 110 -37.21 -26.29 -8.28
C ILE A 110 -37.18 -24.78 -8.53
N SER A 111 -38.28 -24.09 -8.22
CA SER A 111 -38.36 -22.63 -8.37
C SER A 111 -37.33 -21.93 -7.49
N SER A 112 -37.08 -22.45 -6.28
CA SER A 112 -36.01 -21.95 -5.40
C SER A 112 -34.62 -22.09 -6.03
N ALA A 113 -34.31 -23.23 -6.65
CA ALA A 113 -33.02 -23.45 -7.30
C ALA A 113 -32.82 -22.49 -8.49
N VAL A 114 -33.84 -22.31 -9.34
CA VAL A 114 -33.77 -21.38 -10.48
C VAL A 114 -33.61 -19.94 -10.03
N HIS A 115 -34.33 -19.53 -8.97
CA HIS A 115 -34.19 -18.19 -8.41
C HIS A 115 -32.77 -17.97 -7.86
N GLN A 116 -32.24 -18.94 -7.10
CA GLN A 116 -30.90 -18.86 -6.55
C GLN A 116 -29.84 -18.83 -7.67
N THR A 117 -29.98 -19.64 -8.71
CA THR A 117 -29.09 -19.60 -9.88
C THR A 117 -29.14 -18.23 -10.56
N ALA A 118 -30.32 -17.63 -10.73
CA ALA A 118 -30.46 -16.29 -11.30
C ALA A 118 -29.78 -15.22 -10.44
N ASP A 119 -29.95 -15.27 -9.12
CA ASP A 119 -29.31 -14.30 -8.20
C ASP A 119 -27.78 -14.44 -8.19
N LEU A 120 -27.28 -15.67 -8.27
CA LEU A 120 -25.84 -15.96 -8.23
C LEU A 120 -25.14 -15.70 -9.56
N LEU A 121 -25.79 -16.01 -10.69
CA LEU A 121 -25.14 -16.01 -12.00
C LEU A 121 -25.62 -14.89 -12.91
N GLY A 122 -26.75 -14.28 -12.61
CA GLY A 122 -27.33 -13.17 -13.36
C GLY A 122 -28.23 -13.61 -14.51
N CYS A 123 -29.01 -12.68 -15.05
CA CYS A 123 -29.84 -12.84 -16.24
C CYS A 123 -30.46 -11.49 -16.65
N GLY A 124 -30.77 -11.32 -17.93
CA GLY A 124 -31.49 -10.16 -18.45
C GLY A 124 -32.95 -10.11 -17.97
N LYS A 125 -33.55 -11.28 -17.70
CA LYS A 125 -34.92 -11.35 -17.19
C LYS A 125 -35.15 -12.62 -16.38
N LEU A 126 -35.59 -12.47 -15.13
CA LEU A 126 -36.16 -13.54 -14.32
C LEU A 126 -37.67 -13.33 -14.25
N PHE A 127 -38.47 -14.34 -14.57
CA PHE A 127 -39.92 -14.22 -14.51
C PHE A 127 -40.59 -15.54 -14.11
N HIS A 128 -41.83 -15.46 -13.64
CA HIS A 128 -42.63 -16.61 -13.24
C HIS A 128 -43.95 -16.62 -14.01
N ILE A 129 -44.35 -17.80 -14.50
CA ILE A 129 -45.68 -18.01 -15.05
C ILE A 129 -46.57 -18.61 -13.98
N THR A 130 -47.74 -18.00 -13.78
CA THR A 130 -48.75 -18.45 -12.83
C THR A 130 -50.10 -18.65 -13.50
N SER A 131 -50.81 -19.70 -13.07
CA SER A 131 -52.18 -20.00 -13.47
C SER A 131 -53.07 -20.18 -12.23
N PRO A 132 -54.41 -20.10 -12.36
CA PRO A 132 -55.35 -20.36 -11.27
C PRO A 132 -55.08 -21.71 -10.60
N PHE A 133 -55.15 -21.71 -9.27
CA PHE A 133 -54.88 -22.90 -8.46
C PHE A 133 -55.72 -24.09 -8.93
N GLY A 134 -55.04 -25.17 -9.36
CA GLY A 134 -55.68 -26.42 -9.77
C GLY A 134 -56.07 -26.53 -11.25
N HIS A 135 -55.89 -25.47 -12.06
CA HIS A 135 -56.08 -25.54 -13.51
C HIS A 135 -54.78 -25.93 -14.21
N ARG A 136 -54.79 -27.06 -14.93
CA ARG A 136 -53.72 -27.48 -15.84
C ARG A 136 -54.20 -27.29 -17.28
N PHE A 137 -53.42 -26.62 -18.10
CA PHE A 137 -53.66 -26.50 -19.54
C PHE A 137 -52.87 -27.62 -20.23
N ASP A 138 -53.56 -28.68 -20.65
CA ASP A 138 -52.94 -29.91 -21.13
C ASP A 138 -53.03 -30.05 -22.67
N THR A 139 -53.61 -29.05 -23.35
CA THR A 139 -53.65 -28.95 -24.82
C THR A 139 -53.31 -27.54 -25.32
N ASP A 140 -52.81 -27.42 -26.55
CA ASP A 140 -52.50 -26.11 -27.17
C ASP A 140 -53.74 -25.20 -27.27
N ALA A 141 -54.92 -25.79 -27.48
CA ALA A 141 -56.18 -25.07 -27.56
C ALA A 141 -56.60 -24.46 -26.20
N GLU A 142 -56.54 -25.25 -25.12
CA GLU A 142 -56.81 -24.78 -23.76
C GLU A 142 -55.82 -23.70 -23.34
N PHE A 143 -54.56 -23.85 -23.73
CA PHE A 143 -53.50 -22.89 -23.44
C PHE A 143 -53.74 -21.52 -24.11
N ARG A 144 -54.03 -21.50 -25.43
CA ARG A 144 -54.35 -20.25 -26.12
C ARG A 144 -55.62 -19.59 -25.59
N GLN A 145 -56.61 -20.40 -25.21
CA GLN A 145 -57.82 -19.92 -24.55
C GLN A 145 -57.50 -19.30 -23.17
N GLY A 146 -56.66 -19.96 -22.36
CA GLY A 146 -56.22 -19.43 -21.07
C GLY A 146 -55.45 -18.11 -21.17
N ILE A 147 -54.63 -17.92 -22.21
CA ILE A 147 -54.00 -16.63 -22.52
C ILE A 147 -55.07 -15.58 -22.91
N ALA A 148 -55.98 -15.93 -23.83
CA ALA A 148 -57.01 -15.01 -24.32
C ALA A 148 -57.99 -14.56 -23.23
N GLU A 149 -58.26 -15.42 -22.25
CA GLU A 149 -59.14 -15.16 -21.10
C GLU A 149 -58.39 -14.48 -19.92
N GLY A 150 -57.09 -14.23 -20.04
CA GLY A 150 -56.28 -13.61 -18.98
C GLY A 150 -56.08 -14.51 -17.75
N LEU A 151 -56.21 -15.83 -17.91
CA LEU A 151 -56.02 -16.81 -16.83
C LEU A 151 -54.55 -17.14 -16.60
N ILE A 152 -53.65 -16.84 -17.53
CA ILE A 152 -52.21 -17.08 -17.37
C ILE A 152 -51.51 -15.74 -17.18
N ASN A 153 -50.87 -15.57 -16.02
CA ASN A 153 -50.19 -14.34 -15.64
C ASN A 153 -48.68 -14.52 -15.65
N LEU A 154 -47.98 -13.58 -16.30
CA LEU A 154 -46.54 -13.43 -16.18
C LEU A 154 -46.23 -12.44 -15.05
N ILE A 155 -45.42 -12.88 -14.10
CA ILE A 155 -44.85 -12.05 -13.04
C ILE A 155 -43.39 -11.82 -13.40
N ASP A 156 -43.07 -10.59 -13.80
CA ASP A 156 -41.70 -10.18 -14.08
C ASP A 156 -40.98 -9.85 -12.77
N LEU A 157 -39.89 -10.56 -12.48
CA LEU A 157 -39.05 -10.35 -11.30
C LEU A 157 -37.82 -9.49 -11.62
N GLY A 158 -37.70 -9.03 -12.88
CA GLY A 158 -36.66 -8.14 -13.37
C GLY A 158 -35.32 -8.83 -13.66
N PRO A 159 -34.33 -8.06 -14.11
CA PRO A 159 -32.98 -8.56 -14.34
C PRO A 159 -32.28 -8.95 -13.03
N ARG A 160 -31.25 -9.78 -13.15
CA ARG A 160 -30.32 -10.13 -12.08
C ARG A 160 -28.89 -9.84 -12.53
N PRO A 161 -28.10 -9.07 -11.76
CA PRO A 161 -26.73 -8.75 -12.14
C PRO A 161 -25.79 -9.96 -12.02
N GLY A 162 -26.11 -10.91 -11.13
CA GLY A 162 -25.21 -12.02 -10.81
C GLY A 162 -23.99 -11.58 -9.99
N TRP A 163 -23.18 -12.56 -9.61
CA TRP A 163 -21.93 -12.37 -8.87
C TRP A 163 -20.75 -12.71 -9.78
N PRO A 164 -19.94 -11.73 -10.21
CA PRO A 164 -18.86 -11.95 -11.19
C PRO A 164 -17.87 -13.05 -10.77
N THR A 165 -17.55 -13.15 -9.47
CA THR A 165 -16.63 -14.18 -8.94
C THR A 165 -17.20 -15.60 -8.96
N ILE A 166 -18.52 -15.74 -9.05
CA ILE A 166 -19.18 -17.05 -9.19
C ILE A 166 -19.31 -17.39 -10.67
N GLN A 167 -19.48 -16.41 -11.55
CA GLN A 167 -19.50 -16.61 -13.00
C GLN A 167 -18.18 -17.19 -13.52
N THR A 168 -17.03 -16.74 -13.02
CA THR A 168 -15.70 -17.29 -13.40
C THR A 168 -15.54 -18.78 -13.09
N LEU A 169 -16.25 -19.32 -12.09
CA LEU A 169 -16.22 -20.76 -11.81
C LEU A 169 -16.88 -21.60 -12.91
N LEU A 170 -17.79 -21.01 -13.70
CA LEU A 170 -18.54 -21.72 -14.73
C LEU A 170 -17.77 -21.84 -16.05
N ASP A 171 -16.78 -20.96 -16.28
CA ASP A 171 -15.93 -21.01 -17.47
C ASP A 171 -15.11 -22.31 -17.53
N GLU A 172 -14.77 -22.87 -16.37
CA GLU A 172 -14.02 -24.13 -16.24
C GLU A 172 -14.94 -25.37 -16.15
N ALA A 173 -16.24 -25.18 -15.91
CA ALA A 173 -17.17 -26.28 -15.67
C ALA A 173 -17.58 -26.98 -16.98
N PRO A 174 -17.44 -28.31 -17.13
CA PRO A 174 -17.72 -28.99 -18.39
C PRO A 174 -19.19 -28.82 -18.82
N ALA A 175 -19.40 -28.38 -20.06
CA ALA A 175 -20.73 -28.23 -20.63
C ALA A 175 -21.41 -29.61 -20.77
N PRO A 176 -22.69 -29.74 -20.40
CA PRO A 176 -23.42 -30.98 -20.62
C PRO A 176 -23.49 -31.35 -22.11
N GLN A 177 -23.20 -32.61 -22.44
CA GLN A 177 -23.31 -33.16 -23.79
C GLN A 177 -24.56 -34.07 -23.92
N GLY A 178 -25.28 -33.95 -25.03
CA GLY A 178 -26.47 -34.76 -25.30
C GLY A 178 -27.72 -34.40 -24.49
N GLU A 179 -28.82 -35.06 -24.79
CA GLU A 179 -30.11 -34.80 -24.14
C GLU A 179 -30.19 -35.38 -22.72
N THR A 180 -29.50 -36.49 -22.45
CA THR A 180 -29.50 -37.13 -21.13
C THR A 180 -28.31 -36.65 -20.29
N LEU A 181 -28.59 -36.06 -19.13
CA LEU A 181 -27.58 -35.59 -18.17
C LEU A 181 -27.33 -36.62 -17.07
N ARG A 182 -26.12 -37.17 -17.01
CA ARG A 182 -25.68 -37.98 -15.87
C ARG A 182 -24.89 -37.11 -14.89
N ILE A 183 -25.43 -36.96 -13.68
CA ILE A 183 -24.79 -36.20 -12.60
C ILE A 183 -24.09 -37.20 -11.67
N GLU A 184 -22.79 -37.38 -11.87
CA GLU A 184 -21.94 -38.33 -11.13
C GLU A 184 -21.40 -37.74 -9.81
N ASN A 185 -21.23 -36.42 -9.75
CA ASN A 185 -20.81 -35.67 -8.57
C ASN A 185 -21.51 -34.30 -8.52
N ILE A 186 -21.40 -33.61 -7.38
CA ILE A 186 -21.96 -32.26 -7.14
C ILE A 186 -20.85 -31.22 -6.92
N THR A 187 -19.68 -31.43 -7.54
CA THR A 187 -18.47 -30.64 -7.28
C THR A 187 -18.66 -29.15 -7.60
N LEU A 188 -19.37 -28.81 -8.68
CA LEU A 188 -19.59 -27.41 -9.07
C LEU A 188 -20.48 -26.70 -8.03
N ARG A 189 -21.53 -27.37 -7.57
CA ARG A 189 -22.38 -26.90 -6.47
C ARG A 189 -21.57 -26.68 -5.19
N GLU A 190 -20.71 -27.61 -4.81
CA GLU A 190 -19.85 -27.48 -3.62
C GLU A 190 -18.88 -26.30 -3.75
N GLN A 191 -18.27 -26.10 -4.92
CA GLN A 191 -17.41 -24.95 -5.19
C GLN A 191 -18.17 -23.62 -5.04
N VAL A 192 -19.37 -23.52 -5.61
CA VAL A 192 -20.23 -22.32 -5.48
C VAL A 192 -20.61 -22.07 -4.00
N GLN A 193 -20.98 -23.11 -3.25
CA GLN A 193 -21.32 -22.99 -1.83
C GLN A 193 -20.13 -22.57 -0.98
N ASN A 194 -18.94 -23.11 -1.24
CA ASN A 194 -17.71 -22.74 -0.54
C ASN A 194 -17.38 -21.26 -0.77
N ARG A 195 -17.52 -20.75 -2.00
CA ARG A 195 -17.33 -19.32 -2.31
C ARG A 195 -18.34 -18.43 -1.59
N LEU A 196 -19.61 -18.84 -1.51
CA LEU A 196 -20.63 -18.09 -0.79
C LEU A 196 -20.37 -18.05 0.72
N GLN A 197 -19.95 -19.17 1.30
CA GLN A 197 -19.55 -19.21 2.71
C GLN A 197 -18.29 -18.38 2.99
N GLU A 198 -17.34 -18.34 2.04
CA GLU A 198 -16.16 -17.47 2.12
C GLU A 198 -16.56 -15.99 2.10
N ALA A 199 -17.40 -15.58 1.15
CA ALA A 199 -17.89 -14.20 1.04
C ALA A 199 -18.67 -13.76 2.29
N ASN A 200 -19.56 -14.62 2.82
CA ASN A 200 -20.31 -14.32 4.04
C ASN A 200 -19.40 -14.21 5.27
N ARG A 201 -18.35 -15.05 5.36
CA ARG A 201 -17.35 -14.94 6.44
C ARG A 201 -16.60 -13.61 6.37
N LEU A 202 -16.18 -13.19 5.18
CA LEU A 202 -15.51 -11.90 4.97
C LEU A 202 -16.41 -10.72 5.31
N ALA A 203 -17.69 -10.77 4.91
CA ALA A 203 -18.65 -9.70 5.22
C ALA A 203 -18.95 -9.57 6.72
N GLN A 204 -18.93 -10.68 7.46
CA GLN A 204 -19.13 -10.67 8.91
C GLN A 204 -17.87 -10.26 9.69
N SER A 205 -16.69 -10.32 9.06
CA SER A 205 -15.40 -10.11 9.70
C SER A 205 -14.77 -8.74 9.40
N GLU A 206 -15.54 -7.74 8.96
CA GLU A 206 -15.03 -6.42 8.54
C GLU A 206 -14.10 -5.74 9.59
N ARG A 207 -14.41 -5.89 10.89
CA ARG A 207 -13.53 -5.43 11.98
C ARG A 207 -12.28 -6.28 12.17
N GLU A 208 -12.35 -7.59 11.90
CA GLU A 208 -11.18 -8.48 11.93
C GLU A 208 -10.27 -8.23 10.72
N LEU A 209 -10.84 -7.97 9.54
CA LEU A 209 -10.11 -7.61 8.32
C LEU A 209 -9.22 -6.38 8.52
N ALA A 210 -9.75 -5.35 9.19
CA ALA A 210 -8.97 -4.15 9.53
C ALA A 210 -7.84 -4.41 10.55
N ALA A 211 -7.94 -5.47 11.35
CA ALA A 211 -6.94 -5.86 12.33
C ALA A 211 -5.88 -6.82 11.78
N LEU A 212 -6.11 -7.45 10.62
CA LEU A 212 -5.17 -8.38 10.01
C LEU A 212 -4.07 -7.63 9.24
N PRO A 213 -2.80 -8.02 9.38
CA PRO A 213 -1.70 -7.38 8.66
C PRO A 213 -1.78 -7.60 7.13
N PHE A 214 -2.40 -8.71 6.72
CA PHE A 214 -2.59 -9.07 5.33
C PHE A 214 -4.02 -9.58 5.09
N PRO A 215 -4.78 -8.99 4.14
CA PRO A 215 -6.17 -9.37 3.89
C PRO A 215 -6.36 -10.85 3.53
N GLN A 216 -5.38 -11.49 2.89
CA GLN A 216 -5.45 -12.92 2.55
C GLN A 216 -5.60 -13.84 3.77
N ILE A 217 -5.15 -13.42 4.96
CA ILE A 217 -5.27 -14.20 6.19
C ILE A 217 -6.74 -14.43 6.56
N ALA A 218 -7.64 -13.52 6.17
CA ALA A 218 -9.07 -13.68 6.43
C ALA A 218 -9.67 -14.90 5.72
N ARG A 219 -9.02 -15.40 4.66
CA ARG A 219 -9.42 -16.62 3.93
C ARG A 219 -8.89 -17.91 4.57
N TRP A 220 -7.99 -17.81 5.55
CA TRP A 220 -7.39 -18.97 6.18
C TRP A 220 -8.39 -19.69 7.10
N SER A 221 -8.16 -20.99 7.32
CA SER A 221 -8.98 -21.78 8.23
C SER A 221 -8.94 -21.20 9.66
N PRO A 222 -9.98 -21.39 10.49
CA PRO A 222 -9.94 -20.98 11.89
C PRO A 222 -8.71 -21.51 12.64
N ALA A 223 -8.38 -22.80 12.47
CA ALA A 223 -7.21 -23.41 13.09
C ALA A 223 -5.88 -22.74 12.69
N ALA A 224 -5.74 -22.33 11.42
CA ALA A 224 -4.56 -21.60 10.96
C ALA A 224 -4.46 -20.19 11.56
N ARG A 225 -5.59 -19.51 11.71
CA ARG A 225 -5.65 -18.20 12.38
C ARG A 225 -5.37 -18.34 13.88
N ASP A 226 -5.84 -19.40 14.52
CA ASP A 226 -5.52 -19.71 15.91
C ASP A 226 -4.03 -20.00 16.09
N TRP A 227 -3.40 -20.72 15.15
CA TRP A 227 -1.95 -20.95 15.13
C TRP A 227 -1.16 -19.63 15.02
N LEU A 228 -1.61 -18.67 14.20
CA LEU A 228 -0.99 -17.35 14.13
C LEU A 228 -1.03 -16.59 15.47
N ASN A 229 -2.09 -16.79 16.25
CA ASN A 229 -2.24 -16.16 17.56
C ASN A 229 -1.46 -16.86 18.68
N GLN A 230 -0.85 -18.02 18.41
CA GLN A 230 0.02 -18.68 19.39
C GLN A 230 1.39 -17.98 19.47
N PRO A 231 2.06 -18.01 20.63
CA PRO A 231 3.41 -17.49 20.78
C PRO A 231 4.38 -18.08 19.75
N LEU A 232 5.29 -17.25 19.24
CA LEU A 232 6.37 -17.68 18.35
C LEU A 232 7.36 -18.55 19.15
N ASP A 233 7.63 -19.75 18.65
CA ASP A 233 8.69 -20.62 19.15
C ASP A 233 9.93 -20.48 18.24
N PRO A 234 11.06 -19.98 18.76
CA PRO A 234 12.23 -19.69 17.94
C PRO A 234 12.89 -20.94 17.33
N ASN A 235 12.63 -22.13 17.87
CA ASN A 235 13.18 -23.38 17.33
C ASN A 235 12.20 -24.01 16.35
N ALA A 236 10.92 -24.12 16.72
CA ALA A 236 9.91 -24.80 15.91
C ALA A 236 9.50 -23.97 14.68
N ASP A 237 9.52 -22.63 14.76
CA ASP A 237 9.11 -21.74 13.67
C ASP A 237 10.29 -21.18 12.86
N ALA A 238 11.51 -21.67 13.09
CA ALA A 238 12.71 -21.10 12.48
C ALA A 238 12.67 -21.10 10.95
N ASP A 239 12.24 -22.22 10.35
CA ASP A 239 12.14 -22.35 8.89
C ASP A 239 10.99 -21.52 8.32
N TRP A 240 9.89 -21.39 9.07
CA TRP A 240 8.80 -20.48 8.71
C TRP A 240 9.31 -19.04 8.65
N VAL A 241 9.98 -18.55 9.70
CA VAL A 241 10.53 -17.17 9.74
C VAL A 241 11.55 -16.91 8.61
N ARG A 242 12.45 -17.87 8.35
CA ARG A 242 13.41 -17.78 7.25
C ARG A 242 12.72 -17.74 5.88
N GLY A 243 11.65 -18.51 5.72
CA GLY A 243 10.84 -18.55 4.51
C GLY A 243 9.99 -17.29 4.25
N LEU A 244 9.69 -16.48 5.27
CA LEU A 244 8.87 -15.27 5.10
C LEU A 244 9.54 -14.26 4.15
N PRO A 245 8.78 -13.58 3.26
CA PRO A 245 9.28 -12.44 2.52
C PRO A 245 9.50 -11.26 3.47
N LYS A 246 10.70 -10.69 3.45
CA LYS A 246 11.11 -9.65 4.41
C LYS A 246 11.49 -8.35 3.72
N VAL A 247 11.44 -7.24 4.47
CA VAL A 247 11.93 -5.92 4.05
C VAL A 247 12.87 -5.39 5.12
N GLU A 248 14.03 -4.89 4.70
CA GLU A 248 15.09 -4.36 5.58
C GLU A 248 15.17 -2.83 5.43
N LEU A 249 14.94 -2.07 6.50
CA LEU A 249 14.91 -0.59 6.46
C LEU A 249 16.06 0.07 7.22
N HIS A 250 16.86 -0.71 7.94
CA HIS A 250 17.98 -0.20 8.73
C HIS A 250 19.13 -1.21 8.69
N CYS A 251 19.92 -1.13 7.62
CA CYS A 251 21.16 -1.88 7.46
C CYS A 251 22.28 -0.95 6.97
N HIS A 252 23.41 -0.91 7.67
CA HIS A 252 24.59 -0.13 7.29
C HIS A 252 25.54 -0.92 6.40
N LEU A 253 25.88 -0.38 5.23
CA LEU A 253 26.80 -1.03 4.27
C LEU A 253 28.18 -1.33 4.89
N GLY A 254 28.69 -0.43 5.73
CA GLY A 254 29.97 -0.61 6.44
C GLY A 254 29.92 -1.64 7.56
N GLY A 255 28.74 -2.07 7.96
CA GLY A 255 28.51 -2.98 9.10
C GLY A 255 28.39 -4.45 8.74
N PHE A 256 28.63 -4.86 7.48
CA PHE A 256 28.34 -6.22 7.00
C PHE A 256 29.50 -7.22 7.17
N ALA A 257 30.59 -7.15 6.41
CA ALA A 257 31.71 -8.10 6.54
C ALA A 257 32.74 -7.75 7.64
N THR A 258 32.35 -7.65 8.91
CA THR A 258 33.23 -7.06 9.96
C THR A 258 34.32 -7.96 10.51
N HIS A 259 34.16 -9.27 10.39
CA HIS A 259 35.10 -10.26 10.93
C HIS A 259 35.00 -11.60 10.17
N GLY A 260 35.88 -12.54 10.51
CA GLY A 260 35.83 -13.92 10.02
C GLY A 260 36.01 -14.06 8.50
N ALA A 261 35.33 -15.06 7.92
CA ALA A 261 35.48 -15.43 6.52
C ALA A 261 35.01 -14.33 5.55
N LEU A 262 33.93 -13.62 5.88
CA LEU A 262 33.42 -12.51 5.06
C LEU A 262 34.45 -11.37 4.96
N LEU A 263 35.05 -10.97 6.08
CA LEU A 263 36.11 -9.94 6.06
C LEU A 263 37.30 -10.40 5.22
N ALA A 264 37.72 -11.66 5.35
CA ALA A 264 38.83 -12.21 4.58
C ALA A 264 38.55 -12.19 3.06
N GLU A 265 37.32 -12.52 2.65
CA GLU A 265 36.90 -12.50 1.25
C GLU A 265 36.87 -11.07 0.68
N VAL A 266 36.35 -10.10 1.44
CA VAL A 266 36.33 -8.69 1.03
C VAL A 266 37.76 -8.14 0.89
N ARG A 267 38.64 -8.45 1.84
CA ARG A 267 40.06 -8.03 1.78
C ARG A 267 40.82 -8.66 0.63
N ALA A 268 40.53 -9.92 0.28
CA ALA A 268 41.14 -10.61 -0.86
C ALA A 268 40.80 -9.96 -2.20
N ALA A 269 39.68 -9.25 -2.30
CA ALA A 269 39.25 -8.53 -3.50
C ALA A 269 39.91 -7.15 -3.67
N ALA A 270 40.80 -6.74 -2.76
CA ALA A 270 41.39 -5.41 -2.79
C ALA A 270 42.18 -5.13 -4.07
N ARG A 271 41.98 -3.95 -4.66
CA ARG A 271 42.80 -3.47 -5.79
C ARG A 271 44.15 -2.92 -5.33
N HIS A 272 44.18 -2.37 -4.12
CA HIS A 272 45.35 -1.80 -3.47
C HIS A 272 45.55 -2.45 -2.10
N PRO A 273 45.92 -3.76 -2.05
CA PRO A 273 46.08 -4.50 -0.80
C PRO A 273 47.09 -3.85 0.15
N GLU A 274 48.08 -3.13 -0.38
CA GLU A 274 49.09 -2.40 0.38
C GLU A 274 48.56 -1.20 1.18
N ARG A 275 47.35 -0.73 0.86
CA ARG A 275 46.69 0.42 1.53
C ARG A 275 45.63 0.01 2.54
N LEU A 276 45.37 -1.29 2.67
CA LEU A 276 44.37 -1.79 3.59
C LEU A 276 44.79 -1.54 5.04
N PRO A 277 43.82 -1.31 5.95
CA PRO A 277 44.13 -1.28 7.37
C PRO A 277 44.76 -2.63 7.78
N PRO A 278 45.87 -2.63 8.53
CA PRO A 278 46.49 -3.86 9.00
C PRO A 278 45.54 -4.60 9.94
N LEU A 279 45.56 -5.93 9.89
CA LEU A 279 44.89 -6.73 10.90
C LEU A 279 45.74 -6.74 12.17
N PRO A 280 45.12 -6.65 13.35
CA PRO A 280 45.84 -6.78 14.61
C PRO A 280 46.43 -8.19 14.75
N GLU A 281 47.54 -8.30 15.45
CA GLU A 281 48.13 -9.60 15.79
C GLU A 281 47.12 -10.40 16.64
N PRO A 282 46.94 -11.71 16.40
CA PRO A 282 46.03 -12.55 17.19
C PRO A 282 46.31 -12.43 18.68
N ASP A 283 45.25 -12.38 19.49
CA ASP A 283 45.28 -12.24 20.96
C ASP A 283 45.85 -10.91 21.50
N SER A 284 46.24 -9.98 20.63
CA SER A 284 46.68 -8.63 21.03
C SER A 284 45.54 -7.80 21.62
N GLU A 285 45.87 -6.71 22.32
CA GLU A 285 44.85 -5.79 22.86
C GLU A 285 43.98 -5.19 21.73
N ALA A 286 44.57 -4.92 20.57
CA ALA A 286 43.85 -4.40 19.42
C ALA A 286 42.88 -5.45 18.84
N ASP A 287 43.31 -6.71 18.73
CA ASP A 287 42.46 -7.83 18.28
C ASP A 287 41.25 -8.02 19.20
N ARG A 288 41.46 -8.02 20.52
CA ARG A 288 40.36 -8.14 21.50
C ARG A 288 39.35 -7.00 21.46
N LYS A 289 39.73 -5.82 20.95
CA LYS A 289 38.82 -4.67 20.79
C LYS A 289 38.01 -4.73 19.50
N THR A 290 38.51 -5.42 18.48
CA THR A 290 37.91 -5.48 17.15
C THR A 290 37.26 -6.82 16.83
N SER A 291 37.52 -7.85 17.63
CA SER A 291 36.98 -9.19 17.47
C SER A 291 35.78 -9.41 18.41
N PRO A 292 34.70 -10.07 17.95
CA PRO A 292 33.56 -10.38 18.81
C PRO A 292 33.95 -11.21 20.04
N PRO A 293 33.33 -10.96 21.21
CA PRO A 293 33.49 -11.79 22.40
C PRO A 293 33.10 -13.27 22.18
N ALA A 294 33.56 -14.16 23.06
CA ALA A 294 33.32 -15.60 22.94
C ALA A 294 31.84 -16.01 23.08
N ASP A 295 31.03 -15.21 23.77
CA ASP A 295 29.59 -15.40 24.00
C ASP A 295 28.70 -14.63 23.01
N TRP A 296 29.28 -14.08 21.93
CA TRP A 296 28.55 -13.40 20.88
C TRP A 296 27.70 -14.39 20.05
N PRO A 297 26.48 -14.04 19.59
CA PRO A 297 25.87 -12.70 19.57
C PRO A 297 25.04 -12.34 20.82
N CYS A 298 24.99 -13.17 21.86
CA CYS A 298 24.21 -12.91 23.07
C CYS A 298 25.13 -12.77 24.30
N PRO A 299 25.84 -11.64 24.45
CA PRO A 299 26.78 -11.46 25.55
C PRO A 299 26.05 -11.48 26.90
N ALA A 300 26.71 -12.00 27.94
CA ALA A 300 26.13 -12.06 29.29
C ALA A 300 25.89 -10.67 29.89
N GLU A 301 26.72 -9.69 29.56
CA GLU A 301 26.62 -8.29 29.97
C GLU A 301 26.68 -7.37 28.75
N PRO A 302 25.98 -6.22 28.75
CA PRO A 302 26.07 -5.27 27.64
C PRO A 302 27.46 -4.67 27.52
N ILE A 303 27.94 -4.52 26.29
CA ILE A 303 29.27 -3.95 26.02
C ILE A 303 29.22 -2.43 25.86
N GLY A 304 28.03 -1.85 25.68
CA GLY A 304 27.85 -0.42 25.42
C GLY A 304 28.18 -0.01 23.97
N LEU A 305 27.83 1.23 23.62
CA LEU A 305 27.88 1.70 22.23
C LEU A 305 29.32 1.86 21.70
N GLU A 306 30.24 2.40 22.50
CA GLU A 306 31.60 2.66 22.03
C GLU A 306 32.38 1.36 21.74
N PRO A 307 32.39 0.34 22.64
CA PRO A 307 32.98 -0.95 22.31
C PRO A 307 32.30 -1.67 21.14
N TYR A 308 30.96 -1.56 21.03
CA TYR A 308 30.22 -2.12 19.90
C TYR A 308 30.69 -1.53 18.55
N ARG A 309 30.93 -0.21 18.50
CA ARG A 309 31.44 0.45 17.28
C ARG A 309 32.84 -0.04 16.90
N HIS A 310 33.71 -0.32 17.87
CA HIS A 310 35.07 -0.79 17.62
C HIS A 310 35.13 -2.16 16.94
N LEU A 311 34.14 -3.02 17.15
CA LEU A 311 34.01 -4.29 16.42
C LEU A 311 33.86 -4.11 14.89
N GLY A 312 33.46 -2.91 14.44
CA GLY A 312 33.37 -2.55 13.02
C GLY A 312 34.65 -1.96 12.42
N ASP A 313 35.68 -1.66 13.20
CA ASP A 313 36.83 -0.85 12.76
C ASP A 313 37.66 -1.51 11.64
N LEU A 314 37.63 -2.85 11.54
CA LEU A 314 38.38 -3.61 10.52
C LEU A 314 37.74 -3.60 9.13
N ASN A 315 36.44 -3.30 9.04
CA ASN A 315 35.64 -3.33 7.80
C ASN A 315 34.98 -1.98 7.47
N GLY A 316 35.11 -1.00 8.38
CA GLY A 316 34.49 0.29 8.26
C GLY A 316 35.05 1.14 7.10
N SER A 317 34.99 2.45 7.27
CA SER A 317 35.25 3.40 6.18
C SER A 317 36.66 3.28 5.57
N ALA A 318 37.65 2.79 6.32
CA ALA A 318 39.01 2.59 5.83
C ALA A 318 39.11 1.46 4.80
N LEU A 319 38.46 0.31 5.02
CA LEU A 319 38.48 -0.82 4.10
C LEU A 319 37.73 -0.49 2.81
N LEU A 320 36.56 0.13 2.92
CA LEU A 320 35.68 0.46 1.79
C LEU A 320 36.20 1.62 0.90
N ARG A 321 37.32 2.25 1.27
CA ARG A 321 38.04 3.17 0.38
C ARG A 321 38.66 2.45 -0.82
N ASP A 322 39.02 1.17 -0.66
CA ASP A 322 39.45 0.36 -1.78
C ASP A 322 38.25 -0.02 -2.67
N PRO A 323 38.29 0.28 -3.98
CA PRO A 323 37.15 -0.01 -4.87
C PRO A 323 36.85 -1.51 -5.02
N GLY A 324 37.87 -2.38 -4.91
CA GLY A 324 37.71 -3.83 -4.99
C GLY A 324 37.00 -4.38 -3.75
N CYS A 325 37.42 -3.93 -2.57
CA CYS A 325 36.73 -4.26 -1.31
C CYS A 325 35.27 -3.76 -1.30
N LEU A 326 35.02 -2.51 -1.72
CA LEU A 326 33.66 -1.98 -1.77
C LEU A 326 32.76 -2.81 -2.70
N ARG A 327 33.24 -3.15 -3.89
CA ARG A 327 32.48 -3.96 -4.84
C ARG A 327 32.15 -5.33 -4.26
N LYS A 328 33.13 -5.98 -3.62
CA LYS A 328 32.92 -7.31 -3.02
C LYS A 328 31.98 -7.27 -1.82
N GLN A 329 32.03 -6.21 -1.01
CA GLN A 329 31.06 -5.98 0.07
C GLN A 329 29.63 -5.90 -0.46
N ILE A 330 29.41 -5.14 -1.54
CA ILE A 330 28.09 -4.98 -2.18
C ILE A 330 27.57 -6.32 -2.70
N GLU A 331 28.41 -7.09 -3.39
CA GLU A 331 28.09 -8.41 -3.92
C GLU A 331 27.64 -9.35 -2.79
N LEU A 332 28.45 -9.51 -1.74
CA LEU A 332 28.15 -10.41 -0.64
C LEU A 332 26.91 -9.98 0.15
N LEU A 333 26.72 -8.67 0.35
CA LEU A 333 25.53 -8.14 1.03
C LEU A 333 24.26 -8.42 0.21
N TYR A 334 24.30 -8.24 -1.11
CA TYR A 334 23.16 -8.55 -1.97
C TYR A 334 22.81 -10.04 -1.95
N HIS A 335 23.83 -10.92 -2.02
CA HIS A 335 23.62 -12.36 -1.88
C HIS A 335 23.04 -12.74 -0.52
N HIS A 336 23.47 -12.07 0.55
CA HIS A 336 22.89 -12.26 1.89
C HIS A 336 21.40 -11.89 1.90
N PHE A 337 21.01 -10.75 1.31
CA PHE A 337 19.60 -10.37 1.22
C PHE A 337 18.76 -11.38 0.42
N ALA A 338 19.28 -11.86 -0.71
CA ALA A 338 18.60 -12.90 -1.49
C ALA A 338 18.48 -14.23 -0.72
N ALA A 339 19.50 -14.59 0.06
CA ALA A 339 19.49 -15.80 0.89
C ALA A 339 18.45 -15.71 2.02
N GLU A 340 18.28 -14.52 2.61
CA GLU A 340 17.32 -14.22 3.67
C GLU A 340 15.89 -13.95 3.14
N ASN A 341 15.61 -14.15 1.86
CA ASN A 341 14.30 -13.85 1.24
C ASN A 341 13.85 -12.38 1.43
N ILE A 342 14.80 -11.44 1.42
CA ILE A 342 14.51 -10.02 1.47
C ILE A 342 14.05 -9.55 0.09
N GLN A 343 12.86 -8.96 0.02
CA GLN A 343 12.25 -8.47 -1.22
C GLN A 343 12.68 -7.03 -1.53
N HIS A 344 12.89 -6.24 -0.48
CA HIS A 344 13.32 -4.85 -0.58
C HIS A 344 14.27 -4.49 0.57
N ALA A 345 15.34 -3.75 0.28
CA ALA A 345 16.24 -3.23 1.29
C ALA A 345 16.59 -1.75 1.06
N GLU A 346 16.61 -0.96 2.14
CA GLU A 346 17.11 0.41 2.17
C GLU A 346 18.46 0.44 2.89
N VAL A 347 19.53 0.37 2.10
CA VAL A 347 20.89 0.28 2.60
C VAL A 347 21.43 1.67 2.93
N ARG A 348 21.90 1.85 4.15
CA ARG A 348 22.49 3.09 4.63
C ARG A 348 23.97 3.14 4.33
N CYS A 349 24.45 4.24 3.77
CA CYS A 349 25.86 4.41 3.45
C CYS A 349 26.34 5.86 3.61
N SER A 350 27.66 6.00 3.76
CA SER A 350 28.35 7.30 3.83
C SER A 350 29.42 7.39 2.75
N PRO A 351 29.06 7.67 1.48
CA PRO A 351 30.04 7.67 0.38
C PRO A 351 31.23 8.62 0.63
N GLY A 352 31.02 9.72 1.36
CA GLY A 352 32.09 10.63 1.76
C GLY A 352 33.16 9.99 2.63
N ASN A 353 32.80 9.01 3.46
CA ASN A 353 33.78 8.30 4.30
C ASN A 353 34.62 7.29 3.51
N TYR A 354 34.08 6.80 2.38
CA TYR A 354 34.72 5.84 1.47
C TYR A 354 35.52 6.54 0.35
N ALA A 355 35.46 7.86 0.28
CA ALA A 355 36.21 8.64 -0.70
C ALA A 355 37.73 8.61 -0.42
N SER A 356 38.53 8.80 -1.46
CA SER A 356 39.99 8.84 -1.38
C SER A 356 40.56 9.89 -2.34
N PRO A 357 41.83 10.31 -2.21
CA PRO A 357 42.46 11.21 -3.17
C PRO A 357 42.39 10.62 -4.60
N GLY A 358 41.55 11.20 -5.47
CA GLY A 358 41.29 10.72 -6.83
C GLY A 358 39.95 9.98 -7.02
N ARG A 359 39.21 9.68 -5.95
CA ARG A 359 37.87 9.06 -5.99
C ARG A 359 36.92 9.86 -5.10
N SER A 360 36.17 10.77 -5.71
CA SER A 360 35.28 11.70 -5.00
C SER A 360 34.09 10.97 -4.36
N PRO A 361 33.41 11.56 -3.35
CA PRO A 361 32.18 11.00 -2.78
C PRO A 361 31.10 10.70 -3.83
N TRP A 362 30.99 11.56 -4.85
CA TRP A 362 30.11 11.33 -6.01
C TRP A 362 30.47 10.05 -6.74
N LYS A 363 31.76 9.85 -7.04
CA LYS A 363 32.23 8.66 -7.74
C LYS A 363 32.01 7.39 -6.94
N VAL A 364 32.21 7.44 -5.63
CA VAL A 364 31.90 6.31 -4.74
C VAL A 364 30.40 6.00 -4.77
N LEU A 365 29.53 7.01 -4.69
CA LEU A 365 28.08 6.81 -4.75
C LEU A 365 27.66 6.15 -6.06
N GLU A 366 28.18 6.63 -7.20
CA GLU A 366 27.95 5.99 -8.50
C GLU A 366 28.36 4.52 -8.51
N GLU A 367 29.52 4.19 -7.95
CA GLU A 367 30.01 2.82 -7.86
C GLU A 367 29.14 1.94 -6.95
N ILE A 368 28.56 2.49 -5.88
CA ILE A 368 27.61 1.75 -5.01
C ILE A 368 26.32 1.46 -5.79
N LEU A 369 25.74 2.49 -6.40
CA LEU A 369 24.51 2.36 -7.20
C LEU A 369 24.72 1.34 -8.32
N THR A 370 25.75 1.51 -9.15
CA THR A 370 26.07 0.60 -10.25
C THR A 370 26.39 -0.81 -9.75
N GLY A 371 27.10 -0.93 -8.63
CA GLY A 371 27.44 -2.23 -8.05
C GLY A 371 26.21 -3.05 -7.70
N PHE A 372 25.20 -2.45 -7.06
CA PHE A 372 23.95 -3.14 -6.77
C PHE A 372 23.18 -3.51 -8.03
N GLU A 373 23.14 -2.63 -9.03
CA GLU A 373 22.43 -2.89 -10.30
C GLU A 373 23.07 -4.03 -11.10
N GLU A 374 24.40 -4.08 -11.17
CA GLU A 374 25.14 -5.13 -11.87
C GLU A 374 24.96 -6.50 -11.18
N VAL A 375 24.99 -6.53 -9.84
CA VAL A 375 24.73 -7.77 -9.10
C VAL A 375 23.27 -8.20 -9.29
N ALA A 376 22.31 -7.28 -9.22
CA ALA A 376 20.90 -7.59 -9.46
C ALA A 376 20.65 -8.16 -10.87
N ALA A 377 21.30 -7.61 -11.89
CA ALA A 377 21.22 -8.09 -13.27
C ALA A 377 21.77 -9.52 -13.47
N SER A 378 22.59 -10.02 -12.54
CA SER A 378 23.10 -11.40 -12.57
C SER A 378 22.11 -12.44 -12.06
N PHE A 379 21.00 -12.01 -11.44
CA PHE A 379 19.91 -12.90 -11.01
C PHE A 379 18.91 -13.13 -12.14
N PRO A 380 18.34 -14.34 -12.28
CA PRO A 380 17.35 -14.62 -13.32
C PRO A 380 16.12 -13.71 -13.17
N ALA A 381 15.74 -13.04 -14.26
CA ALA A 381 14.57 -12.18 -14.29
C ALA A 381 13.28 -12.98 -14.03
N CYS A 382 12.47 -12.52 -13.08
CA CYS A 382 11.15 -13.10 -12.86
C CYS A 382 10.20 -12.61 -13.95
N SER A 383 9.51 -13.53 -14.64
CA SER A 383 8.44 -13.14 -15.58
C SER A 383 7.28 -12.51 -14.80
N PRO A 384 6.77 -11.34 -15.20
CA PRO A 384 5.57 -10.79 -14.59
C PRO A 384 4.37 -11.65 -14.97
N VAL A 385 3.71 -12.24 -13.97
CA VAL A 385 2.36 -12.80 -14.15
C VAL A 385 1.43 -11.60 -14.41
N ALA A 386 1.02 -11.43 -15.66
CA ALA A 386 0.05 -10.42 -16.05
C ALA A 386 -1.33 -10.77 -15.44
N ALA A 387 -1.61 -10.24 -14.25
CA ALA A 387 -2.98 -10.17 -13.75
C ALA A 387 -3.69 -9.02 -14.47
N SER A 388 -4.44 -9.35 -15.52
CA SER A 388 -5.36 -8.42 -16.18
C SER A 388 -6.54 -8.13 -15.24
N PHE A 389 -6.56 -6.95 -14.64
CA PHE A 389 -7.77 -6.41 -14.00
C PHE A 389 -8.55 -5.59 -15.04
N PRO A 390 -9.88 -5.73 -15.14
CA PRO A 390 -10.67 -4.93 -16.05
C PRO A 390 -10.76 -3.49 -15.52
N ALA A 391 -10.35 -2.54 -16.36
CA ALA A 391 -10.46 -1.12 -16.06
C ALA A 391 -11.93 -0.70 -15.93
N CYS A 392 -12.27 -0.07 -14.80
CA CYS A 392 -13.55 0.59 -14.61
C CYS A 392 -13.48 1.99 -15.23
N SER A 393 -14.23 2.22 -16.31
CA SER A 393 -14.34 3.53 -16.95
C SER A 393 -15.25 4.47 -16.15
N PRO A 394 -14.84 5.72 -15.84
CA PRO A 394 -15.78 6.77 -15.48
C PRO A 394 -16.29 7.47 -16.74
N VAL A 395 -17.62 7.49 -16.91
CA VAL A 395 -18.32 8.28 -17.94
C VAL A 395 -18.72 9.64 -17.36
N SER A 396 -18.27 10.73 -17.99
CA SER A 396 -19.08 11.92 -18.34
C SER A 396 -18.25 12.89 -19.21
N PRO A 397 -18.89 13.65 -20.12
CA PRO A 397 -18.23 14.14 -21.34
C PRO A 397 -17.45 15.46 -21.12
N PRO A 398 -16.39 15.72 -21.90
CA PRO A 398 -15.70 17.00 -21.86
C PRO A 398 -16.40 18.06 -22.73
N VAL A 399 -16.43 19.27 -22.21
CA VAL A 399 -16.70 20.50 -22.98
C VAL A 399 -15.51 20.74 -23.92
N PRO A 400 -15.71 20.96 -25.24
CA PRO A 400 -14.59 21.12 -26.16
C PRO A 400 -13.96 22.51 -26.02
N GLY A 401 -12.67 22.57 -25.65
CA GLY A 401 -11.87 23.80 -25.67
C GLY A 401 -10.84 23.97 -24.54
N ALA A 402 -10.98 23.23 -23.43
CA ALA A 402 -10.11 23.38 -22.25
C ALA A 402 -8.82 22.52 -22.26
N GLY A 403 -8.67 21.62 -23.24
CA GLY A 403 -7.70 20.52 -23.20
C GLY A 403 -6.23 20.93 -23.13
N GLU A 404 -5.85 22.07 -23.69
CA GLU A 404 -4.44 22.52 -23.71
C GLU A 404 -4.12 23.50 -22.56
N ALA A 405 -5.09 24.35 -22.19
CA ALA A 405 -4.95 25.30 -21.08
C ALA A 405 -4.97 24.62 -19.71
N ALA A 406 -5.73 23.53 -19.56
CA ALA A 406 -5.84 22.74 -18.32
C ALA A 406 -4.64 21.80 -18.09
N THR A 407 -3.70 21.70 -19.02
CA THR A 407 -2.52 20.83 -18.85
C THR A 407 -1.67 21.30 -17.67
N PHE A 408 -1.33 20.40 -16.76
CA PHE A 408 -0.38 20.67 -15.68
C PHE A 408 0.98 21.09 -16.25
N ILE A 409 1.49 22.23 -15.77
CA ILE A 409 2.83 22.70 -16.11
C ILE A 409 3.64 22.73 -14.81
N PRO A 410 4.68 21.90 -14.68
CA PRO A 410 5.58 21.94 -13.53
C PRO A 410 6.51 23.16 -13.61
N TYR A 411 7.11 23.50 -12.48
CA TYR A 411 8.31 24.34 -12.45
C TYR A 411 9.39 23.74 -13.36
N ASN A 412 9.95 24.58 -14.22
CA ASN A 412 11.02 24.23 -15.14
C ASN A 412 12.30 24.99 -14.75
N GLU A 413 13.36 24.27 -14.43
CA GLU A 413 14.61 24.88 -13.96
C GLU A 413 15.41 25.61 -15.05
N ASP A 414 15.22 25.22 -16.31
CA ASP A 414 15.91 25.78 -17.48
C ASP A 414 15.28 27.08 -18.00
N LYS A 415 14.09 27.43 -17.49
CA LYS A 415 13.36 28.65 -17.88
C LYS A 415 13.53 29.72 -16.82
N ASP A 416 13.67 30.95 -17.28
CA ASP A 416 13.72 32.12 -16.41
C ASP A 416 12.51 32.17 -15.46
N TYR A 417 12.78 32.53 -14.21
CA TYR A 417 11.76 32.84 -13.21
C TYR A 417 12.05 34.21 -12.60
N SER A 418 10.99 34.90 -12.21
CA SER A 418 11.09 36.11 -11.40
C SER A 418 10.90 35.77 -9.93
N GLN A 419 11.67 36.39 -9.05
CA GLN A 419 11.51 36.24 -7.61
C GLN A 419 11.25 37.60 -6.98
N THR A 420 10.22 37.68 -6.16
CA THR A 420 9.93 38.85 -5.34
C THR A 420 10.06 38.47 -3.88
N TRP A 421 10.34 39.47 -3.04
CA TRP A 421 10.57 39.27 -1.62
C TRP A 421 9.57 40.10 -0.82
N ARG A 422 8.98 39.46 0.18
CA ARG A 422 8.32 40.11 1.31
C ARG A 422 8.96 39.58 2.60
N ASP A 423 8.20 38.92 3.48
CA ASP A 423 8.74 38.15 4.60
C ASP A 423 9.20 36.75 4.15
N LEU A 424 8.66 36.24 3.03
CA LEU A 424 9.05 35.00 2.36
C LEU A 424 9.48 35.25 0.89
N PRO A 425 10.30 34.35 0.30
CA PRO A 425 10.61 34.39 -1.13
C PRO A 425 9.43 33.86 -1.96
N HIS A 426 8.96 34.65 -2.91
CA HIS A 426 7.87 34.28 -3.82
C HIS A 426 8.40 34.15 -5.25
N ARG A 427 8.38 32.92 -5.79
CA ARG A 427 8.86 32.63 -7.14
C ARG A 427 7.69 32.59 -8.11
N HIS A 428 7.88 33.22 -9.26
CA HIS A 428 6.92 33.23 -10.35
C HIS A 428 7.60 32.81 -11.65
N GLN A 429 7.05 31.78 -12.26
CA GLN A 429 7.40 31.32 -13.59
C GLN A 429 6.13 31.25 -14.43
N GLU A 430 6.22 31.72 -15.67
CA GLU A 430 5.05 31.85 -16.55
C GLU A 430 4.40 30.48 -16.79
N GLY A 431 3.08 30.41 -16.54
CA GLY A 431 2.27 29.20 -16.71
C GLY A 431 2.53 28.07 -15.70
N ALA A 432 3.50 28.19 -14.78
CA ALA A 432 3.79 27.15 -13.80
C ALA A 432 2.70 27.04 -12.73
N THR A 433 2.36 25.81 -12.37
CA THR A 433 1.35 25.51 -11.34
C THR A 433 1.90 25.82 -9.95
N ALA A 434 1.09 26.41 -9.08
CA ALA A 434 1.48 26.76 -7.71
C ALA A 434 0.48 26.21 -6.68
N PHE A 435 1.00 25.74 -5.56
CA PHE A 435 0.24 25.54 -4.33
C PHE A 435 0.31 26.82 -3.51
N VAL A 436 -0.83 27.28 -3.01
CA VAL A 436 -0.92 28.51 -2.21
C VAL A 436 -1.67 28.29 -0.92
N THR A 437 -1.23 29.00 0.13
CA THR A 437 -1.91 29.08 1.42
C THR A 437 -2.01 30.54 1.88
N PHE A 438 -3.20 30.99 2.24
CA PHE A 438 -3.40 32.30 2.86
C PHE A 438 -4.38 32.20 4.04
N ARG A 439 -4.18 33.04 5.05
CA ARG A 439 -4.81 32.89 6.38
C ARG A 439 -5.44 34.18 6.88
N LEU A 440 -6.43 34.08 7.76
CA LEU A 440 -7.00 35.23 8.44
C LEU A 440 -5.92 35.94 9.28
N ALA A 441 -5.98 37.27 9.32
CA ALA A 441 -4.99 38.12 10.00
C ALA A 441 -4.94 37.91 11.52
N ASP A 442 -5.98 37.32 12.09
CA ASP A 442 -6.12 37.02 13.52
C ASP A 442 -6.01 35.52 13.83
N SER A 443 -5.61 34.70 12.84
CA SER A 443 -5.37 33.26 13.02
C SER A 443 -4.37 32.96 14.15
N LEU A 444 -3.53 33.95 14.49
CA LEU A 444 -2.78 34.03 15.75
C LEU A 444 -3.15 35.34 16.48
N PRO A 445 -3.61 35.30 17.76
CA PRO A 445 -3.97 36.52 18.48
C PRO A 445 -2.77 37.46 18.65
N LYS A 446 -2.86 38.70 18.10
CA LYS A 446 -1.73 39.66 18.06
C LYS A 446 -1.16 39.99 19.44
N ASP A 447 -2.01 40.11 20.46
CA ASP A 447 -1.56 40.35 21.84
C ASP A 447 -0.81 39.16 22.42
N ARG A 448 -1.19 37.94 22.02
CA ARG A 448 -0.48 36.72 22.41
C ARG A 448 0.86 36.60 21.69
N VAL A 449 0.92 36.89 20.39
CA VAL A 449 2.19 36.90 19.64
C VAL A 449 3.13 37.98 20.15
N LYS A 450 2.63 39.19 20.46
CA LYS A 450 3.43 40.30 20.99
C LYS A 450 3.94 40.01 22.40
N SER A 451 3.09 39.50 23.29
CA SER A 451 3.51 39.08 24.63
C SER A 451 4.47 37.90 24.57
N TRP A 452 4.24 36.93 23.69
CA TRP A 452 5.13 35.80 23.43
C TRP A 452 6.49 36.24 22.89
N LEU A 453 6.55 37.18 21.93
CA LEU A 453 7.80 37.74 21.41
C LEU A 453 8.54 38.53 22.49
N ALA A 454 7.85 39.38 23.25
CA ALA A 454 8.45 40.15 24.33
C ALA A 454 8.97 39.23 25.46
N GLU A 455 8.20 38.22 25.86
CA GLU A 455 8.60 37.23 26.85
C GLU A 455 9.78 36.39 26.34
N ARG A 456 9.77 36.02 25.05
CA ARG A 456 10.87 35.31 24.41
C ARG A 456 12.13 36.16 24.38
N GLU A 457 12.07 37.41 23.95
CA GLU A 457 13.23 38.30 23.93
C GLU A 457 13.78 38.54 25.34
N LEU A 458 12.90 38.72 26.34
CA LEU A 458 13.30 38.89 27.72
C LEU A 458 13.92 37.61 28.31
N PHE A 459 13.41 36.45 27.91
CA PHE A 459 13.97 35.14 28.26
C PHE A 459 15.34 34.94 27.61
N LEU A 460 15.48 35.23 26.31
CA LEU A 460 16.75 35.16 25.58
C LEU A 460 17.80 36.13 26.15
N ALA A 461 17.39 37.31 26.62
CA ALA A 461 18.27 38.28 27.25
C ALA A 461 18.73 37.84 28.66
N LYS A 462 17.83 37.21 29.44
CA LYS A 462 18.14 36.69 30.79
C LYS A 462 18.92 35.39 30.77
N HIS A 463 18.82 34.64 29.67
CA HIS A 463 19.50 33.39 29.47
C HIS A 463 20.31 33.50 28.18
N PRO A 464 21.53 34.09 28.21
CA PRO A 464 22.43 34.04 27.08
C PRO A 464 22.90 32.61 26.85
N LYS A 465 23.05 32.22 25.59
CA LYS A 465 23.54 30.88 25.22
C LYS A 465 25.03 30.73 25.59
N PRO A 466 25.52 29.51 25.87
CA PRO A 466 24.81 28.22 25.81
C PRO A 466 23.88 27.99 27.01
N TRP A 467 22.80 27.21 26.81
CA TRP A 467 21.81 26.93 27.86
C TRP A 467 22.00 25.55 28.48
N SER A 468 21.77 25.45 29.79
CA SER A 468 21.53 24.17 30.46
C SER A 468 20.20 23.55 30.03
N GLU A 469 20.08 22.23 30.12
CA GLU A 469 18.87 21.48 29.77
C GLU A 469 17.59 21.96 30.48
N GLU A 470 17.69 22.43 31.73
CA GLU A 470 16.56 23.02 32.45
C GLU A 470 16.02 24.29 31.77
N ILE A 471 16.93 25.19 31.37
CA ILE A 471 16.62 26.44 30.66
C ILE A 471 16.09 26.14 29.26
N TRP A 472 16.65 25.13 28.56
CA TRP A 472 16.14 24.71 27.25
C TRP A 472 14.74 24.09 27.33
N ARG A 473 14.47 23.18 28.26
CA ARG A 473 13.12 22.61 28.46
C ARG A 473 12.11 23.68 28.87
N ASN A 474 12.55 24.70 29.62
CA ASN A 474 11.72 25.87 29.92
C ASN A 474 11.41 26.66 28.64
N TYR A 475 12.41 26.91 27.79
CA TYR A 475 12.27 27.57 26.50
C TYR A 475 11.37 26.78 25.52
N GLN A 476 11.61 25.49 25.32
CA GLN A 476 10.86 24.57 24.45
C GLN A 476 9.37 24.49 24.83
N ARG A 477 9.07 24.37 26.13
CA ARG A 477 7.67 24.36 26.61
C ARG A 477 6.98 25.70 26.44
N ARG A 478 7.72 26.80 26.65
CA ARG A 478 7.14 28.14 26.65
C ARG A 478 6.99 28.73 25.26
N PHE A 479 7.95 28.53 24.36
CA PHE A 479 7.96 29.27 23.10
C PHE A 479 7.50 28.43 21.89
N PRO A 480 8.26 27.44 21.38
CA PRO A 480 7.90 26.71 20.15
C PRO A 480 6.61 25.89 20.28
N ARG A 481 6.50 25.07 21.33
CA ARG A 481 5.33 24.20 21.57
C ARG A 481 4.05 24.98 21.79
N GLN A 482 4.13 26.20 22.32
CA GLN A 482 2.97 27.05 22.54
C GLN A 482 2.46 27.65 21.21
N LEU A 483 3.38 28.00 20.30
CA LEU A 483 3.04 28.55 18.98
C LEU A 483 2.42 27.51 18.06
N GLU A 484 2.95 26.28 18.02
CA GLU A 484 2.39 25.16 17.23
C GLU A 484 0.99 24.77 17.72
N ASN A 485 0.81 24.64 19.04
CA ASN A 485 -0.51 24.42 19.62
C ASN A 485 -1.50 25.54 19.29
N TRP A 486 -1.04 26.77 19.02
CA TRP A 486 -1.94 27.84 18.61
C TRP A 486 -2.32 27.77 17.13
N LEU A 487 -1.43 27.28 16.28
CA LEU A 487 -1.68 27.08 14.85
C LEU A 487 -2.65 25.91 14.61
N ASP A 488 -2.55 24.83 15.39
CA ASP A 488 -3.36 23.61 15.22
C ASP A 488 -4.79 23.73 15.77
N ARG A 489 -5.06 24.68 16.66
CA ARG A 489 -6.35 24.80 17.37
C ARG A 489 -7.40 25.67 16.69
N SER A 490 -7.20 26.05 15.42
CA SER A 490 -8.09 26.97 14.71
C SER A 490 -8.41 28.21 15.56
N HIS A 491 -7.39 28.93 16.04
CA HIS A 491 -7.59 30.18 16.77
C HIS A 491 -7.89 31.36 15.83
N GLY A 492 -8.28 32.48 16.42
CA GLY A 492 -8.81 33.65 15.72
C GLY A 492 -10.33 33.66 15.69
N SER A 493 -10.92 34.60 14.97
CA SER A 493 -12.37 34.72 14.82
C SER A 493 -12.99 33.57 14.02
N CYS A 494 -12.18 32.77 13.31
CA CYS A 494 -12.62 31.65 12.49
C CYS A 494 -13.80 31.99 11.58
N LEU A 495 -13.78 33.18 10.97
CA LEU A 495 -14.91 33.67 10.18
C LEU A 495 -15.30 32.74 9.02
N LEU A 496 -14.36 31.92 8.54
CA LEU A 496 -14.60 30.97 7.45
C LEU A 496 -15.27 29.68 7.95
N ARG A 497 -15.45 29.49 9.27
CA ARG A 497 -16.28 28.42 9.81
C ARG A 497 -17.76 28.62 9.47
N ASN A 498 -18.18 29.87 9.25
CA ASN A 498 -19.51 30.19 8.75
C ASN A 498 -19.62 29.70 7.29
N PRO A 499 -20.54 28.77 6.97
CA PRO A 499 -20.64 28.17 5.63
C PRO A 499 -20.84 29.19 4.51
N GLU A 500 -21.56 30.27 4.77
CA GLU A 500 -21.81 31.31 3.78
C GLU A 500 -20.54 32.17 3.54
N ASN A 501 -19.68 32.37 4.55
CA ASN A 501 -18.37 33.03 4.36
C ASN A 501 -17.40 32.12 3.61
N ALA A 502 -17.40 30.81 3.92
CA ALA A 502 -16.64 29.84 3.16
C ALA A 502 -17.10 29.79 1.70
N ALA A 503 -18.42 29.87 1.45
CA ALA A 503 -18.99 29.93 0.12
C ALA A 503 -18.56 31.19 -0.65
N LEU A 504 -18.48 32.36 0.01
CA LEU A 504 -17.95 33.58 -0.62
C LEU A 504 -16.50 33.41 -1.07
N VAL A 505 -15.66 32.74 -0.27
CA VAL A 505 -14.28 32.43 -0.65
C VAL A 505 -14.24 31.44 -1.81
N ALA A 506 -15.01 30.35 -1.73
CA ALA A 506 -15.09 29.35 -2.80
C ALA A 506 -15.54 29.96 -4.13
N GLN A 507 -16.58 30.80 -4.11
CA GLN A 507 -17.05 31.53 -5.28
C GLN A 507 -15.98 32.46 -5.84
N ALA A 508 -15.22 33.16 -5.00
CA ALA A 508 -14.12 34.01 -5.45
C ALA A 508 -12.99 33.20 -6.10
N LEU A 509 -12.68 32.01 -5.58
CA LEU A 509 -11.71 31.09 -6.18
C LEU A 509 -12.19 30.57 -7.54
N GLN A 510 -13.47 30.25 -7.68
CA GLN A 510 -14.05 29.70 -8.91
C GLN A 510 -14.40 30.76 -9.97
N HIS A 511 -14.50 32.04 -9.60
CA HIS A 511 -15.06 33.09 -10.46
C HIS A 511 -14.33 33.30 -11.80
N PHE A 512 -13.00 33.26 -11.81
CA PHE A 512 -12.17 33.43 -13.01
C PHE A 512 -11.47 32.13 -13.44
N ASP A 513 -11.98 30.98 -12.98
CA ASP A 513 -11.47 29.66 -13.36
C ASP A 513 -11.75 29.38 -14.85
N GLY A 514 -10.69 29.11 -15.61
CA GLY A 514 -10.74 29.04 -17.08
C GLY A 514 -10.43 30.35 -17.81
N GLU A 515 -10.42 31.48 -17.11
CA GLU A 515 -10.15 32.81 -17.70
C GLU A 515 -8.78 33.37 -17.29
N ARG A 516 -8.54 33.50 -15.98
CA ARG A 516 -7.28 34.08 -15.44
C ARG A 516 -6.32 33.03 -14.90
N TYR A 517 -6.85 31.87 -14.54
CA TYR A 517 -6.12 30.72 -14.03
C TYR A 517 -6.97 29.46 -14.21
N ILE A 518 -6.32 28.30 -14.15
CA ILE A 518 -6.99 27.01 -13.93
C ILE A 518 -6.87 26.66 -12.45
N LEU A 519 -8.02 26.48 -11.79
CA LEU A 519 -8.11 26.02 -10.41
C LEU A 519 -8.26 24.50 -10.40
N ASP A 520 -7.47 23.85 -9.56
CA ASP A 520 -7.47 22.39 -9.46
C ASP A 520 -8.28 21.92 -8.24
N ARG A 521 -7.64 21.87 -7.06
CA ARG A 521 -8.29 21.54 -5.79
C ARG A 521 -8.11 22.69 -4.82
N PHE A 522 -9.07 22.90 -3.93
CA PHE A 522 -8.94 23.83 -2.82
C PHE A 522 -9.72 23.37 -1.59
N VAL A 523 -9.31 23.87 -0.43
CA VAL A 523 -10.05 23.74 0.82
C VAL A 523 -10.07 25.09 1.54
N VAL A 524 -11.26 25.48 1.98
CA VAL A 524 -11.49 26.62 2.88
C VAL A 524 -11.65 26.06 4.29
N MET A 525 -10.61 26.23 5.10
CA MET A 525 -10.57 25.86 6.51
C MET A 525 -11.11 27.02 7.38
N PRO A 526 -11.47 26.79 8.65
CA PRO A 526 -12.07 27.83 9.51
C PRO A 526 -11.32 29.17 9.57
N ASN A 527 -10.00 29.18 9.42
CA ASN A 527 -9.17 30.39 9.48
C ASN A 527 -8.12 30.51 8.36
N HIS A 528 -8.12 29.62 7.35
CA HIS A 528 -7.18 29.67 6.23
C HIS A 528 -7.70 28.94 4.99
N VAL A 529 -7.00 29.08 3.88
CA VAL A 529 -7.34 28.47 2.58
C VAL A 529 -6.10 27.83 2.00
N HIS A 530 -6.24 26.63 1.45
CA HIS A 530 -5.25 25.99 0.59
C HIS A 530 -5.82 25.84 -0.83
N ALA A 531 -5.03 26.12 -1.87
CA ALA A 531 -5.46 25.96 -3.25
C ALA A 531 -4.31 25.57 -4.18
N LEU A 532 -4.60 24.77 -5.20
CA LEU A 532 -3.74 24.50 -6.35
C LEU A 532 -4.24 25.32 -7.55
N VAL A 533 -3.35 26.14 -8.11
CA VAL A 533 -3.71 27.11 -9.16
C VAL A 533 -2.61 27.24 -10.20
N LYS A 534 -2.99 27.22 -11.47
CA LYS A 534 -2.12 27.49 -12.62
C LYS A 534 -2.52 28.84 -13.26
N PRO A 535 -1.69 29.89 -13.21
CA PRO A 535 -1.99 31.16 -13.87
C PRO A 535 -2.08 31.02 -15.41
N LEU A 536 -2.97 31.79 -16.04
CA LEU A 536 -3.14 31.84 -17.50
C LEU A 536 -2.74 33.22 -18.06
N GLY A 537 -2.20 33.23 -19.28
CA GLY A 537 -1.80 34.46 -19.97
C GLY A 537 -0.78 35.28 -19.17
N SER A 538 -0.96 36.60 -19.14
CA SER A 538 -0.07 37.54 -18.43
C SER A 538 -0.38 37.71 -16.94
N HIS A 539 -1.33 36.95 -16.40
CA HIS A 539 -1.73 37.07 -15.00
C HIS A 539 -0.69 36.44 -14.06
N LYS A 540 -0.15 37.23 -13.12
CA LYS A 540 0.78 36.71 -12.11
C LYS A 540 0.02 36.14 -10.93
N LEU A 541 0.63 35.15 -10.27
CA LEU A 541 0.08 34.54 -9.06
C LEU A 541 -0.22 35.58 -7.97
N ALA A 542 0.66 36.58 -7.82
CA ALA A 542 0.47 37.66 -6.86
C ALA A 542 -0.80 38.49 -7.13
N ASP A 543 -1.11 38.75 -8.40
CA ASP A 543 -2.30 39.52 -8.80
C ASP A 543 -3.58 38.69 -8.58
N ILE A 544 -3.52 37.39 -8.83
CA ILE A 544 -4.61 36.44 -8.55
C ILE A 544 -4.90 36.39 -7.05
N LEU A 545 -3.86 36.16 -6.23
CA LEU A 545 -3.99 36.15 -4.77
C LEU A 545 -4.47 37.51 -4.23
N HIS A 546 -4.01 38.62 -4.79
CA HIS A 546 -4.49 39.95 -4.43
C HIS A 546 -5.98 40.10 -4.76
N SER A 547 -6.41 39.67 -5.95
CA SER A 547 -7.82 39.72 -6.38
C SER A 547 -8.71 38.91 -5.43
N TRP A 548 -8.36 37.66 -5.13
CA TRP A 548 -9.10 36.81 -4.20
C TRP A 548 -9.19 37.43 -2.81
N LYS A 549 -8.04 37.83 -2.24
CA LYS A 549 -7.98 38.37 -0.89
C LYS A 549 -8.71 39.70 -0.77
N SER A 550 -8.57 40.61 -1.73
CA SER A 550 -9.23 41.92 -1.70
C SER A 550 -10.75 41.81 -1.83
N PHE A 551 -11.24 40.99 -2.77
CA PHE A 551 -12.68 40.77 -2.95
C PHE A 551 -13.31 40.12 -1.73
N THR A 552 -12.74 39.00 -1.27
CA THR A 552 -13.28 38.26 -0.11
C THR A 552 -13.16 39.07 1.18
N ALA A 553 -12.09 39.86 1.36
CA ALA A 553 -11.97 40.77 2.48
C ALA A 553 -13.11 41.78 2.52
N LYS A 554 -13.43 42.41 1.39
CA LYS A 554 -14.52 43.38 1.30
C LYS A 554 -15.88 42.73 1.57
N ALA A 555 -16.19 41.62 0.89
CA ALA A 555 -17.48 40.95 0.99
C ALA A 555 -17.74 40.39 2.40
N ILE A 556 -16.74 39.75 3.01
CA ILE A 556 -16.87 39.19 4.37
C ILE A 556 -16.94 40.33 5.40
N ASN A 557 -16.15 41.39 5.26
CA ASN A 557 -16.23 42.54 6.17
C ASN A 557 -17.60 43.24 6.10
N GLU A 558 -18.15 43.49 4.91
CA GLU A 558 -19.49 44.07 4.76
C GLU A 558 -20.56 43.19 5.41
N ARG A 559 -20.47 41.87 5.21
CA ARG A 559 -21.44 40.90 5.73
C ARG A 559 -21.36 40.69 7.24
N GLU A 560 -20.16 40.65 7.79
CA GLU A 560 -19.92 40.53 9.24
C GLU A 560 -20.00 41.90 9.95
N ASN A 561 -20.35 42.97 9.22
CA ASN A 561 -20.36 44.35 9.69
C ASN A 561 -19.04 44.76 10.39
N ARG A 562 -17.93 44.33 9.81
CA ARG A 562 -16.55 44.56 10.25
C ARG A 562 -15.86 45.59 9.36
N ALA A 563 -14.87 46.27 9.92
CA ALA A 563 -13.92 47.10 9.17
C ALA A 563 -12.48 46.69 9.51
N GLY A 564 -11.56 46.81 8.54
CA GLY A 564 -10.14 46.52 8.73
C GLY A 564 -9.65 45.27 8.00
N GLN A 565 -8.45 44.82 8.37
CA GLN A 565 -7.74 43.74 7.68
C GLN A 565 -8.38 42.37 7.97
N LEU A 566 -8.82 41.66 6.92
CA LEU A 566 -9.30 40.28 7.04
C LEU A 566 -8.16 39.26 6.92
N TRP A 567 -7.34 39.37 5.87
CA TRP A 567 -6.28 38.42 5.56
C TRP A 567 -4.93 38.88 6.09
N GLN A 568 -4.11 37.93 6.54
CA GLN A 568 -2.71 38.15 6.82
C GLN A 568 -2.02 38.77 5.60
N HIS A 569 -1.08 39.68 5.85
CA HIS A 569 -0.33 40.32 4.79
C HIS A 569 0.44 39.27 3.97
N GLU A 570 1.16 38.39 4.67
CA GLU A 570 1.94 37.35 4.02
C GLU A 570 1.10 36.13 3.62
N SER A 571 1.46 35.51 2.51
CA SER A 571 0.90 34.25 2.03
C SER A 571 2.02 33.26 1.77
N TYR A 572 1.74 31.97 1.79
CA TYR A 572 2.69 30.95 1.37
C TYR A 572 2.35 30.53 -0.05
N ASP A 573 3.36 30.45 -0.92
CA ASP A 573 3.22 29.87 -2.25
C ASP A 573 4.44 29.01 -2.60
N HIS A 574 4.19 27.99 -3.40
CA HIS A 574 5.20 27.03 -3.83
C HIS A 574 4.89 26.54 -5.24
N LEU A 575 5.82 26.75 -6.19
CA LEU A 575 5.70 26.22 -7.55
C LEU A 575 5.80 24.69 -7.52
N VAL A 576 4.81 24.01 -8.06
CA VAL A 576 4.70 22.56 -8.13
C VAL A 576 5.69 22.04 -9.17
N ARG A 577 6.57 21.12 -8.78
CA ARG A 577 7.73 20.70 -9.58
C ARG A 577 7.52 19.41 -10.37
N SER A 578 6.51 18.61 -10.03
CA SER A 578 6.24 17.34 -10.69
C SER A 578 4.78 16.93 -10.51
N GLU A 579 4.34 15.98 -11.34
CA GLU A 579 3.02 15.35 -11.22
C GLU A 579 2.84 14.68 -9.85
N ARG A 580 3.87 13.98 -9.34
CA ARG A 580 3.85 13.41 -7.99
C ARG A 580 3.63 14.48 -6.91
N GLN A 581 4.24 15.65 -7.05
CA GLN A 581 4.04 16.76 -6.12
C GLN A 581 2.64 17.40 -6.27
N LEU A 582 2.09 17.43 -7.48
CA LEU A 582 0.71 17.83 -7.72
C LEU A 582 -0.25 16.92 -6.96
N GLU A 583 -0.09 15.60 -7.09
CA GLU A 583 -0.94 14.62 -6.39
C GLU A 583 -0.79 14.67 -4.87
N HIS A 584 0.44 14.88 -4.39
CA HIS A 584 0.65 15.12 -2.96
C HIS A 584 -0.17 16.31 -2.45
N TYR A 585 -0.19 17.43 -3.17
CA TYR A 585 -0.98 18.60 -2.77
C TYR A 585 -2.48 18.40 -2.93
N ARG A 586 -2.95 17.64 -3.94
CA ARG A 586 -4.36 17.25 -4.09
C ARG A 586 -4.84 16.46 -2.87
N HIS A 587 -4.05 15.48 -2.44
CA HIS A 587 -4.34 14.67 -1.27
C HIS A 587 -4.26 15.49 0.02
N TYR A 588 -3.21 16.32 0.18
CA TYR A 588 -3.06 17.22 1.32
C TYR A 588 -4.27 18.14 1.51
N ILE A 589 -4.82 18.69 0.41
CA ILE A 589 -6.01 19.53 0.42
C ILE A 589 -7.26 18.73 0.85
N ALA A 590 -7.40 17.50 0.35
CA ALA A 590 -8.55 16.63 0.67
C ALA A 590 -8.56 16.18 2.13
N GLU A 591 -7.41 15.85 2.71
CA GLU A 591 -7.27 15.33 4.08
C GLU A 591 -7.19 16.42 5.16
N ASN A 592 -7.03 17.69 4.77
CA ASN A 592 -6.81 18.79 5.70
C ASN A 592 -7.91 18.93 6.79
N PRO A 593 -9.21 18.80 6.46
CA PRO A 593 -10.28 18.85 7.46
C PRO A 593 -10.20 17.73 8.49
N GLU A 594 -9.93 16.50 8.03
CA GLU A 594 -9.80 15.32 8.89
C GLU A 594 -8.61 15.46 9.85
N LYS A 595 -7.45 15.91 9.34
CA LYS A 595 -6.26 16.19 10.15
C LYS A 595 -6.51 17.24 11.24
N ALA A 596 -7.38 18.22 10.97
CA ALA A 596 -7.77 19.25 11.93
C ALA A 596 -8.87 18.79 12.91
N GLY A 597 -9.36 17.55 12.80
CA GLY A 597 -10.45 17.02 13.61
C GLY A 597 -11.77 17.74 13.38
N LEU A 598 -12.01 18.26 12.18
CA LEU A 598 -13.21 19.01 11.83
C LEU A 598 -14.24 18.09 11.16
N GLU A 599 -15.37 17.87 11.83
CA GLU A 599 -16.53 17.21 11.23
C GLU A 599 -17.39 18.19 10.39
N GLN A 600 -17.29 19.50 10.66
CA GLN A 600 -18.04 20.56 9.99
C GLN A 600 -17.30 21.91 10.05
N GLY A 601 -17.74 22.89 9.23
CA GLY A 601 -17.18 24.24 9.25
C GLY A 601 -15.94 24.42 8.37
N TYR A 602 -15.81 23.61 7.33
CA TYR A 602 -14.85 23.71 6.24
C TYR A 602 -15.57 23.50 4.90
N LEU A 603 -14.93 23.84 3.79
CA LEU A 603 -15.46 23.61 2.45
C LEU A 603 -14.34 23.12 1.53
N VAL A 604 -14.47 21.90 1.01
CA VAL A 604 -13.57 21.36 -0.03
C VAL A 604 -14.22 21.58 -1.39
N GLY A 605 -13.45 22.03 -2.37
CA GLY A 605 -13.94 22.27 -3.72
C GLY A 605 -12.92 21.91 -4.79
N GLN A 606 -13.42 21.87 -6.02
CA GLN A 606 -12.66 21.59 -7.24
C GLN A 606 -13.01 22.66 -8.29
N GLY A 607 -12.02 23.06 -9.08
CA GLY A 607 -12.21 23.89 -10.26
C GLY A 607 -12.37 23.05 -11.53
N LEU A 608 -11.98 23.61 -12.69
CA LEU A 608 -11.89 22.90 -13.97
C LEU A 608 -10.97 21.68 -13.90
N GLY A 609 -10.00 21.70 -12.99
CA GLY A 609 -9.07 20.60 -12.79
C GLY A 609 -7.89 20.63 -13.74
N LEU A 610 -6.71 20.25 -13.24
CA LEU A 610 -5.52 20.10 -14.07
C LEU A 610 -5.42 18.69 -14.65
N VAL A 611 -5.09 18.59 -15.93
CA VAL A 611 -4.91 17.33 -16.65
C VAL A 611 -3.42 17.08 -16.85
N VAL A 612 -2.97 15.85 -16.62
CA VAL A 612 -1.59 15.44 -16.92
C VAL A 612 -1.55 14.97 -18.38
N GLY A 613 -0.67 15.55 -19.20
CA GLY A 613 -0.56 15.21 -20.63
C GLY A 613 0.08 13.83 -20.85
N ALA A 614 -0.45 13.05 -21.81
CA ALA A 614 0.18 11.81 -22.26
C ALA A 614 1.44 12.11 -23.09
N SER A 615 2.62 11.71 -22.60
CA SER A 615 3.87 11.72 -23.35
C SER A 615 3.87 10.62 -24.42
N THR A 616 3.91 10.96 -25.71
CA THR A 616 4.08 9.99 -26.81
C THR A 616 5.56 9.67 -27.10
N PRO A 617 5.88 8.44 -27.55
CA PRO A 617 7.23 7.86 -27.59
C PRO A 617 7.88 7.94 -28.99
N ALA A 618 9.19 7.69 -29.07
CA ALA A 618 9.87 7.43 -30.33
C ALA A 618 10.88 6.27 -30.19
N CYS A 619 10.63 5.16 -30.88
CA CYS A 619 11.68 4.30 -31.45
C CYS A 619 11.08 3.44 -32.60
N PRO A 620 11.89 3.06 -33.61
CA PRO A 620 11.43 2.82 -34.97
C PRO A 620 10.96 1.39 -35.26
N GLU A 621 10.16 1.27 -36.31
CA GLU A 621 9.63 0.02 -36.89
C GLU A 621 10.72 -0.98 -37.30
N VAL A 622 10.52 -2.26 -36.94
CA VAL A 622 11.15 -3.40 -37.64
C VAL A 622 10.15 -4.57 -37.76
N GLY A 623 9.69 -4.80 -38.99
CA GLY A 623 9.73 -6.10 -39.67
C GLY A 623 8.97 -7.29 -39.08
N THR A 624 7.78 -7.52 -39.62
CA THR A 624 7.02 -8.77 -39.55
C THR A 624 7.80 -9.98 -40.07
N SER A 625 7.96 -11.03 -39.25
CA SER A 625 7.93 -12.44 -39.72
C SER A 625 7.82 -13.41 -38.53
N PHE A 626 6.78 -14.25 -38.53
CA PHE A 626 6.65 -15.42 -37.65
C PHE A 626 7.11 -16.67 -38.40
N PRO A 627 7.89 -17.57 -37.77
CA PRO A 627 7.90 -18.99 -38.13
C PRO A 627 7.17 -19.85 -37.08
N ALA A 628 6.69 -20.98 -37.56
CA ALA A 628 5.69 -21.86 -36.95
C ALA A 628 6.16 -22.68 -35.74
N CYS A 629 5.18 -23.09 -34.92
CA CYS A 629 5.29 -24.12 -33.89
C CYS A 629 5.59 -25.52 -34.48
N PRO A 630 6.26 -26.41 -33.74
CA PRO A 630 6.09 -27.85 -33.87
C PRO A 630 5.24 -28.44 -32.75
N GLU A 631 4.32 -29.33 -33.15
CA GLU A 631 3.48 -30.19 -32.32
C GLU A 631 4.30 -31.21 -31.51
N VAL A 632 3.87 -31.52 -30.28
CA VAL A 632 4.18 -32.80 -29.63
C VAL A 632 2.96 -33.30 -28.84
N THR A 633 2.66 -34.57 -29.05
CA THR A 633 1.51 -35.38 -28.62
C THR A 633 1.56 -35.83 -27.15
N PRO A 634 0.42 -36.24 -26.54
CA PRO A 634 0.37 -36.68 -25.14
C PRO A 634 0.58 -38.20 -25.01
N ALA A 635 1.30 -38.61 -23.97
CA ALA A 635 1.39 -40.01 -23.54
C ALA A 635 0.83 -40.15 -22.12
N VAL A 636 -0.13 -41.06 -21.98
CA VAL A 636 -0.73 -41.53 -20.73
C VAL A 636 0.12 -42.67 -20.16
N PRO A 637 0.19 -42.86 -18.84
CA PRO A 637 -0.12 -44.21 -18.34
C PRO A 637 -0.97 -44.26 -17.07
N ASP A 638 -1.42 -45.49 -16.85
CA ASP A 638 -2.55 -46.00 -16.08
C ASP A 638 -2.16 -46.45 -14.65
N ALA A 639 -3.18 -46.79 -13.87
CA ALA A 639 -3.24 -47.06 -12.43
C ALA A 639 -2.46 -48.28 -11.89
N GLY A 640 -2.19 -48.27 -10.57
CA GLY A 640 -1.75 -49.46 -9.80
C GLY A 640 -1.41 -49.18 -8.32
N HIS A 641 -1.98 -49.97 -7.42
CA HIS A 641 -2.06 -49.79 -5.95
C HIS A 641 -0.77 -50.04 -5.11
N SER A 642 -0.85 -49.60 -3.84
CA SER A 642 -0.27 -50.13 -2.57
C SER A 642 0.93 -49.39 -1.93
N LEU A 643 0.70 -48.84 -0.73
CA LEU A 643 1.69 -48.39 0.28
C LEU A 643 2.47 -49.59 0.87
N PRO A 644 3.73 -49.45 1.32
CA PRO A 644 4.03 -48.78 2.60
C PRO A 644 5.38 -48.02 2.75
N SER A 645 5.35 -47.04 3.66
CA SER A 645 6.40 -46.58 4.60
C SER A 645 7.85 -46.39 4.12
N GLU A 646 8.30 -45.14 4.03
CA GLU A 646 9.42 -44.54 4.80
C GLU A 646 9.98 -43.28 4.10
N THR A 647 10.35 -42.29 4.92
CA THR A 647 11.04 -41.03 4.57
C THR A 647 10.22 -39.98 3.79
N LEU A 648 9.53 -39.10 4.54
CA LEU A 648 9.11 -37.80 4.04
C LEU A 648 10.35 -36.92 3.83
N ALA A 649 11.00 -37.08 2.67
CA ALA A 649 11.83 -36.04 2.10
C ALA A 649 10.89 -34.94 1.62
N ALA A 650 10.98 -33.76 2.23
CA ALA A 650 10.31 -32.55 1.78
C ALA A 650 10.83 -32.19 0.38
N THR A 651 10.09 -32.56 -0.65
CA THR A 651 10.23 -31.96 -1.98
C THR A 651 9.22 -30.82 -2.06
N SER A 652 9.52 -29.70 -1.41
CA SER A 652 9.01 -28.42 -1.85
C SER A 652 9.87 -28.00 -3.04
N GLU A 653 9.27 -27.85 -4.24
CA GLU A 653 9.96 -27.13 -5.30
C GLU A 653 10.40 -25.76 -4.77
N PRO A 654 11.62 -25.30 -5.06
CA PRO A 654 12.08 -23.99 -4.61
C PRO A 654 11.21 -22.93 -5.29
N SER A 655 10.34 -22.29 -4.52
CA SER A 655 9.72 -21.02 -4.91
C SER A 655 10.83 -20.12 -5.48
N GLN A 656 10.71 -19.72 -6.74
CA GLN A 656 11.72 -18.88 -7.41
C GLN A 656 11.98 -17.65 -6.54
N ARG A 657 13.15 -17.62 -5.88
CA ARG A 657 13.52 -16.52 -4.98
C ARG A 657 13.70 -15.26 -5.82
N LEU A 658 12.88 -14.26 -5.55
CA LEU A 658 12.87 -12.99 -6.27
C LEU A 658 14.16 -12.21 -5.97
N ALA A 659 14.67 -11.51 -6.99
CA ALA A 659 15.80 -10.60 -6.83
C ALA A 659 15.41 -9.43 -5.90
N PRO A 660 16.15 -9.18 -4.80
CA PRO A 660 15.89 -8.05 -3.91
C PRO A 660 16.00 -6.71 -4.63
N THR A 661 15.05 -5.82 -4.41
CA THR A 661 15.18 -4.41 -4.84
C THR A 661 15.96 -3.63 -3.80
N ILE A 662 16.93 -2.81 -4.21
CA ILE A 662 17.80 -2.07 -3.30
C ILE A 662 17.66 -0.57 -3.55
N ASN A 663 17.46 0.20 -2.48
CA ASN A 663 17.59 1.64 -2.47
C ASN A 663 18.61 2.09 -1.42
N LEU A 664 19.10 3.31 -1.55
CA LEU A 664 20.12 3.89 -0.69
C LEU A 664 19.56 5.03 0.17
N ILE A 665 20.06 5.08 1.41
CA ILE A 665 19.90 6.20 2.32
C ILE A 665 21.28 6.77 2.65
N ILE A 666 21.46 8.07 2.45
CA ILE A 666 22.75 8.72 2.71
C ILE A 666 22.81 9.24 4.14
N ILE A 667 23.84 8.84 4.88
CA ILE A 667 23.97 9.15 6.31
C ILE A 667 24.77 10.44 6.51
N GLY A 668 24.22 11.41 7.24
CA GLY A 668 24.97 12.44 7.94
C GLY A 668 25.42 11.92 9.31
N THR A 669 26.73 11.88 9.56
CA THR A 669 27.29 11.31 10.80
C THR A 669 27.56 12.37 11.85
N ARG A 670 26.92 12.25 13.02
CA ARG A 670 27.18 12.99 14.26
C ARG A 670 28.51 12.53 14.86
N GLN A 671 29.29 13.46 15.39
CA GLN A 671 30.51 13.20 16.14
C GLN A 671 30.61 14.14 17.34
N PRO A 672 31.20 13.71 18.47
CA PRO A 672 31.33 14.52 19.68
C PRO A 672 32.33 15.70 19.56
N GLY A 673 32.97 15.91 18.41
CA GLY A 673 33.90 17.01 18.16
C GLY A 673 34.28 17.20 16.69
N GLY A 674 34.95 18.32 16.38
CA GLY A 674 35.35 18.68 15.01
C GLY A 674 34.25 19.39 14.20
N ASP A 675 34.53 19.66 12.92
CA ASP A 675 33.57 20.28 11.99
C ASP A 675 32.59 19.24 11.39
N TYR A 676 31.86 18.54 12.26
CA TYR A 676 30.92 17.48 11.86
C TYR A 676 29.69 18.06 11.13
N ARG A 677 29.27 19.28 11.46
CA ARG A 677 28.14 19.95 10.79
C ARG A 677 28.41 20.15 9.30
N THR A 678 29.61 20.59 8.91
CA THR A 678 29.98 20.71 7.50
C THR A 678 30.00 19.36 6.80
N GLN A 679 30.43 18.29 7.48
CA GLN A 679 30.40 16.94 6.90
C GLN A 679 28.97 16.43 6.70
N ILE A 680 28.08 16.66 7.67
CA ILE A 680 26.65 16.39 7.53
C ILE A 680 26.10 17.14 6.31
N ILE A 681 26.29 18.46 6.23
CA ILE A 681 25.83 19.27 5.09
C ILE A 681 26.32 18.71 3.76
N LYS A 682 27.60 18.32 3.65
CA LYS A 682 28.16 17.70 2.43
C LYS A 682 27.44 16.42 2.04
N HIS A 683 27.12 15.55 3.01
CA HIS A 683 26.39 14.31 2.75
C HIS A 683 24.94 14.57 2.37
N LEU A 684 24.28 15.55 3.01
CA LEU A 684 22.93 15.97 2.62
C LEU A 684 22.91 16.51 1.20
N MET A 685 23.87 17.37 0.83
CA MET A 685 23.96 17.91 -0.54
C MET A 685 24.27 16.82 -1.54
N LEU A 686 25.13 15.85 -1.20
CA LEU A 686 25.38 14.69 -2.06
C LEU A 686 24.09 13.92 -2.34
N ALA A 687 23.26 13.69 -1.33
CA ALA A 687 21.98 13.00 -1.48
C ALA A 687 21.01 13.80 -2.37
N VAL A 688 20.89 15.11 -2.13
CA VAL A 688 20.05 16.03 -2.92
C VAL A 688 20.49 16.03 -4.37
N THR A 689 21.78 16.24 -4.64
CA THR A 689 22.32 16.24 -6.01
C THR A 689 22.13 14.88 -6.69
N ALA A 690 22.27 13.77 -5.97
CA ALA A 690 22.04 12.44 -6.53
C ALA A 690 20.57 12.23 -6.90
N ALA A 691 19.64 12.65 -6.04
CA ALA A 691 18.21 12.57 -6.30
C ALA A 691 17.79 13.40 -7.51
N GLU A 692 18.31 14.64 -7.62
CA GLU A 692 18.04 15.54 -8.75
C GLU A 692 18.67 15.03 -10.06
N HIS A 693 19.91 14.53 -10.00
CA HIS A 693 20.65 14.10 -11.19
C HIS A 693 20.18 12.77 -11.77
N PHE A 694 19.95 11.75 -10.92
CA PHE A 694 19.56 10.43 -11.38
C PHE A 694 18.04 10.29 -11.53
N GLY A 695 17.24 11.01 -10.75
CA GLY A 695 15.78 10.89 -10.77
C GLY A 695 15.30 9.44 -10.70
N GLU A 696 14.48 9.04 -11.67
CA GLU A 696 13.95 7.67 -11.81
C GLU A 696 14.70 6.84 -12.87
N SER A 697 15.81 7.33 -13.42
CA SER A 697 16.55 6.66 -14.51
C SER A 697 17.28 5.38 -14.09
N ARG A 698 17.31 5.08 -12.78
CA ARG A 698 18.05 3.97 -12.18
C ARG A 698 17.12 3.05 -11.41
N SER A 699 17.47 1.77 -11.40
CA SER A 699 16.74 0.75 -10.63
C SER A 699 17.10 0.78 -9.14
N CYS A 700 18.34 1.16 -8.81
CA CYS A 700 18.78 1.48 -7.46
C CYS A 700 18.84 3.01 -7.30
N ARG A 701 18.14 3.56 -6.29
CA ARG A 701 17.97 5.02 -6.14
C ARG A 701 18.35 5.49 -4.74
N VAL A 702 18.72 6.78 -4.62
CA VAL A 702 18.81 7.46 -3.33
C VAL A 702 17.40 7.93 -2.95
N VAL A 703 16.80 7.33 -1.92
CA VAL A 703 15.40 7.57 -1.53
C VAL A 703 15.25 8.44 -0.28
N GLY A 704 16.35 8.65 0.44
CA GLY A 704 16.34 9.46 1.64
C GLY A 704 17.70 9.72 2.24
N VAL A 705 17.67 10.35 3.40
CA VAL A 705 18.85 10.59 4.24
C VAL A 705 18.59 10.11 5.67
N ASP A 706 19.69 9.85 6.37
CA ASP A 706 19.70 9.50 7.79
C ASP A 706 20.58 10.49 8.56
N LEU A 707 20.26 10.74 9.81
CA LEU A 707 21.15 11.39 10.77
C LEU A 707 21.52 10.36 11.85
N ALA A 708 22.73 9.82 11.76
CA ALA A 708 23.25 8.75 12.61
C ALA A 708 24.55 9.16 13.31
N GLY A 709 25.21 8.23 13.99
CA GLY A 709 26.44 8.48 14.75
C GLY A 709 26.18 8.71 16.23
N PHE A 710 27.15 9.30 16.93
CA PHE A 710 27.07 9.42 18.39
C PHE A 710 25.97 10.40 18.81
N GLU A 711 24.92 9.85 19.43
CA GLU A 711 23.77 10.59 19.92
C GLU A 711 24.00 11.07 21.35
N ASP A 712 23.97 12.39 21.53
CA ASP A 712 24.01 13.06 22.83
C ASP A 712 23.32 14.44 22.76
N PRO A 713 23.08 15.12 23.90
CA PRO A 713 22.38 16.41 23.92
C PRO A 713 22.97 17.51 23.02
N SER A 714 24.27 17.47 22.71
CA SER A 714 24.98 18.42 21.85
C SER A 714 24.87 18.08 20.34
N THR A 715 24.42 16.88 20.00
CA THR A 715 24.24 16.41 18.62
C THR A 715 22.77 16.18 18.25
N ARG A 716 21.83 16.64 19.09
CA ARG A 716 20.38 16.56 18.85
C ARG A 716 19.97 17.20 17.53
N SER A 717 18.92 16.63 16.93
CA SER A 717 18.44 16.95 15.59
C SER A 717 18.11 18.43 15.35
N HIS A 718 17.63 19.13 16.39
CA HIS A 718 17.25 20.55 16.29
C HIS A 718 18.39 21.48 15.84
N TYR A 719 19.65 21.11 16.07
CA TYR A 719 20.80 21.90 15.62
C TYR A 719 20.97 21.93 14.10
N PHE A 720 20.41 20.95 13.40
CA PHE A 720 20.56 20.79 11.96
C PHE A 720 19.31 21.18 11.17
N ARG A 721 18.29 21.74 11.83
CA ARG A 721 16.98 22.05 11.21
C ARG A 721 17.10 22.77 9.87
N ASP A 722 17.88 23.84 9.83
CA ASP A 722 18.04 24.63 8.60
C ASP A 722 18.86 23.89 7.53
N ASP A 723 19.78 23.01 7.95
CA ASP A 723 20.65 22.24 7.07
C ASP A 723 19.90 21.14 6.31
N PHE A 724 18.77 20.65 6.87
CA PHE A 724 17.90 19.65 6.24
C PHE A 724 16.83 20.27 5.32
N LEU A 725 16.67 21.60 5.28
CA LEU A 725 15.71 22.25 4.37
C LEU A 725 15.89 21.86 2.89
N PRO A 726 17.12 21.75 2.34
CA PRO A 726 17.32 21.30 0.96
C PRO A 726 16.87 19.85 0.73
N VAL A 727 17.03 18.96 1.71
CA VAL A 727 16.56 17.57 1.64
C VAL A 727 15.05 17.53 1.46
N HIS A 728 14.32 18.28 2.30
CA HIS A 728 12.87 18.40 2.18
C HIS A 728 12.43 19.02 0.84
N ARG A 729 13.17 20.03 0.35
CA ARG A 729 12.89 20.65 -0.96
C ARG A 729 13.10 19.69 -2.12
N ALA A 730 14.04 18.76 -2.01
CA ALA A 730 14.30 17.71 -2.98
C ALA A 730 13.29 16.54 -2.91
N GLY A 731 12.40 16.54 -1.92
CA GLY A 731 11.42 15.45 -1.73
C GLY A 731 12.03 14.15 -1.22
N LEU A 732 13.25 14.20 -0.67
CA LEU A 732 13.90 13.05 -0.05
C LEU A 732 13.27 12.72 1.29
N SER A 733 13.11 11.42 1.54
CA SER A 733 12.59 10.93 2.82
C SER A 733 13.66 11.04 3.92
N LEU A 734 13.22 11.09 5.18
CA LEU A 734 14.11 11.26 6.32
C LEU A 734 13.85 10.19 7.38
N THR A 735 14.91 9.47 7.76
CA THR A 735 15.00 8.72 9.02
C THR A 735 16.06 9.36 9.91
N VAL A 736 15.99 9.15 11.23
CA VAL A 736 16.96 9.70 12.18
C VAL A 736 17.20 8.69 13.28
N HIS A 737 18.46 8.36 13.58
CA HIS A 737 18.78 7.66 14.84
C HIS A 737 18.45 8.58 16.00
N ALA A 738 17.49 8.17 16.83
CA ALA A 738 17.05 8.94 17.97
C ALA A 738 16.53 8.04 19.09
N GLY A 739 16.87 8.38 20.32
CA GLY A 739 16.49 7.67 21.52
C GLY A 739 17.17 6.31 21.67
N GLU A 740 18.33 6.11 21.04
CA GLU A 740 19.18 4.95 21.30
C GLU A 740 20.04 5.22 22.53
N ASN A 741 20.73 6.36 22.55
CA ASN A 741 21.66 6.74 23.61
C ASN A 741 21.31 8.03 24.34
N ASP A 742 20.33 8.77 23.85
CA ASP A 742 19.76 9.96 24.47
C ASP A 742 18.30 9.73 24.90
N ASP A 743 17.75 10.67 25.67
CA ASP A 743 16.39 10.60 26.19
C ASP A 743 15.31 10.89 25.12
N ALA A 744 14.05 10.83 25.53
CA ALA A 744 12.92 11.07 24.63
C ALA A 744 12.92 12.47 23.95
N GLU A 745 13.71 13.45 24.41
CA GLU A 745 13.84 14.77 23.77
C GLU A 745 14.56 14.66 22.43
N ALA A 746 15.52 13.73 22.28
CA ALA A 746 16.16 13.51 21.00
C ALA A 746 15.16 13.01 19.95
N ILE A 747 14.27 12.10 20.34
CA ILE A 747 13.14 11.64 19.52
C ILE A 747 12.20 12.80 19.19
N TRP A 748 11.85 13.63 20.18
CA TRP A 748 11.03 14.82 19.96
C TRP A 748 11.65 15.73 18.89
N SER A 749 12.94 16.05 19.01
CA SER A 749 13.63 16.91 18.05
C SER A 749 13.74 16.28 16.65
N ALA A 750 13.91 14.96 16.55
CA ALA A 750 13.92 14.27 15.26
C ALA A 750 12.57 14.41 14.54
N ILE A 751 11.46 14.24 15.27
CA ILE A 751 10.11 14.32 14.70
C ILE A 751 9.72 15.76 14.38
N PHE A 752 9.84 16.69 15.34
CA PHE A 752 9.22 18.00 15.21
C PHE A 752 10.14 19.05 14.59
N ASP A 753 11.46 18.95 14.77
CA ASP A 753 12.38 19.90 14.15
C ASP A 753 12.81 19.46 12.75
N LEU A 754 12.99 18.15 12.52
CA LEU A 754 13.41 17.61 11.22
C LEU A 754 12.30 16.90 10.42
N SER A 755 11.10 16.71 10.97
CA SER A 755 10.03 15.97 10.27
C SER A 755 10.43 14.53 9.87
N ALA A 756 11.17 13.82 10.75
CA ALA A 756 11.54 12.44 10.52
C ALA A 756 10.30 11.54 10.32
N MET A 757 10.33 10.73 9.27
CA MET A 757 9.26 9.78 8.91
C MET A 757 9.44 8.42 9.60
N ARG A 758 10.69 8.09 9.94
CA ARG A 758 11.08 6.93 10.73
C ARG A 758 12.14 7.30 11.76
N LEU A 759 12.30 6.46 12.77
CA LEU A 759 13.27 6.65 13.84
C LEU A 759 14.09 5.37 14.03
N GLY A 760 15.41 5.50 13.94
CA GLY A 760 16.36 4.45 14.29
C GLY A 760 16.33 4.19 15.79
N HIS A 761 16.07 2.94 16.17
CA HIS A 761 15.98 2.42 17.53
C HIS A 761 14.80 2.92 18.38
N GLY A 762 14.70 4.22 18.69
CA GLY A 762 13.59 4.78 19.47
C GLY A 762 13.39 4.14 20.87
N LEU A 763 14.47 3.66 21.50
CA LEU A 763 14.41 2.88 22.74
C LEU A 763 13.82 3.69 23.91
N SER A 764 14.13 4.98 24.00
CA SER A 764 13.64 5.87 25.07
C SER A 764 12.23 6.43 24.84
N LEU A 765 11.53 6.09 23.75
CA LEU A 765 10.17 6.62 23.46
C LEU A 765 9.17 6.31 24.60
N HIS A 766 9.31 5.15 25.25
CA HIS A 766 8.45 4.72 26.36
C HIS A 766 8.49 5.66 27.58
N GLU A 767 9.54 6.46 27.73
CA GLU A 767 9.71 7.44 28.82
C GLU A 767 8.70 8.60 28.72
N SER A 768 8.12 8.84 27.53
CA SER A 768 7.17 9.92 27.28
C SER A 768 5.85 9.38 26.70
N PRO A 769 4.84 9.08 27.54
CA PRO A 769 3.53 8.60 27.08
C PRO A 769 2.82 9.55 26.10
N ALA A 770 3.06 10.86 26.23
CA ALA A 770 2.50 11.85 25.30
C ALA A 770 3.17 11.78 23.92
N LEU A 771 4.49 11.60 23.88
CA LEU A 771 5.22 11.44 22.63
C LEU A 771 4.87 10.10 21.97
N LEU A 772 4.79 9.02 22.74
CA LEU A 772 4.34 7.71 22.26
C LEU A 772 2.98 7.78 21.55
N ARG A 773 1.99 8.47 22.15
CA ARG A 773 0.68 8.70 21.50
C ARG A 773 0.80 9.50 20.21
N SER A 774 1.63 10.54 20.19
CA SER A 774 1.85 11.34 18.99
C SER A 774 2.51 10.52 17.86
N VAL A 775 3.48 9.67 18.19
CA VAL A 775 4.14 8.75 17.26
C VAL A 775 3.13 7.78 16.67
N ALA A 776 2.27 7.17 17.51
CA ALA A 776 1.22 6.27 17.06
C ALA A 776 0.20 6.96 16.14
N GLN A 777 -0.32 8.13 16.55
CA GLN A 777 -1.31 8.89 15.76
C GLN A 777 -0.77 9.35 14.41
N ARG A 778 0.51 9.75 14.36
CA ARG A 778 1.18 10.17 13.12
C ARG A 778 1.73 9.00 12.31
N ARG A 779 1.60 7.76 12.81
CA ARG A 779 2.16 6.54 12.24
C ARG A 779 3.66 6.69 11.89
N ILE A 780 4.45 7.25 12.80
CA ILE A 780 5.90 7.34 12.62
C ILE A 780 6.50 5.99 13.00
N ALA A 781 7.21 5.34 12.07
CA ALA A 781 7.72 3.99 12.32
C ALA A 781 9.00 4.00 13.14
N ILE A 782 9.13 3.01 14.04
CA ILE A 782 10.33 2.78 14.83
C ILE A 782 11.09 1.57 14.29
N GLU A 783 12.34 1.79 13.90
CA GLU A 783 13.26 0.81 13.34
C GLU A 783 14.01 0.12 14.48
N MET A 784 13.46 -0.99 14.97
CA MET A 784 14.04 -1.75 16.08
C MET A 784 15.13 -2.68 15.59
N CYS A 785 16.22 -2.81 16.37
CA CYS A 785 17.39 -3.61 16.00
C CYS A 785 17.75 -4.57 17.15
N PRO A 786 16.98 -5.67 17.33
CA PRO A 786 17.00 -6.49 18.55
C PRO A 786 18.38 -6.93 19.04
N TYR A 787 19.24 -7.48 18.17
CA TYR A 787 20.58 -7.93 18.57
C TYR A 787 21.48 -6.75 18.95
N ALA A 788 21.54 -5.71 18.12
CA ALA A 788 22.33 -4.51 18.42
C ALA A 788 21.87 -3.89 19.74
N ASN A 789 20.55 -3.78 19.95
CA ASN A 789 19.98 -3.21 21.18
C ASN A 789 20.26 -4.08 22.41
N LEU A 790 20.18 -5.42 22.30
CA LEU A 790 20.58 -6.34 23.35
C LEU A 790 22.06 -6.17 23.71
N GLN A 791 22.94 -6.19 22.71
CA GLN A 791 24.39 -6.12 22.88
C GLN A 791 24.86 -4.78 23.47
N ILE A 792 24.21 -3.69 23.08
CA ILE A 792 24.55 -2.32 23.52
C ILE A 792 23.92 -1.99 24.88
N LYS A 793 22.66 -2.38 25.11
CA LYS A 793 21.85 -1.91 26.28
C LYS A 793 21.55 -2.97 27.32
N GLY A 794 21.65 -4.26 27.00
CA GLY A 794 21.52 -5.35 27.96
C GLY A 794 20.08 -5.62 28.39
N TYR A 795 19.17 -5.79 27.43
CA TYR A 795 17.80 -6.14 27.73
C TYR A 795 17.68 -7.56 28.30
N PRO A 796 16.79 -7.80 29.28
CA PRO A 796 16.58 -9.12 29.87
C PRO A 796 16.04 -10.10 28.82
N LEU A 797 16.39 -11.38 28.97
CA LEU A 797 15.93 -12.47 28.10
C LEU A 797 15.14 -13.51 28.89
N ASP A 798 14.22 -14.18 28.20
CA ASP A 798 13.48 -15.34 28.68
C ASP A 798 12.80 -15.04 30.04
N LYS A 799 12.99 -15.91 31.04
CA LYS A 799 12.39 -15.74 32.38
C LYS A 799 12.87 -14.49 33.14
N ALA A 800 14.01 -13.91 32.74
CA ALA A 800 14.49 -12.68 33.38
C ALA A 800 13.59 -11.48 33.04
N VAL A 801 12.86 -11.53 31.91
CA VAL A 801 11.92 -10.48 31.51
C VAL A 801 10.79 -10.33 32.53
N ASP A 802 10.26 -11.45 33.05
CA ASP A 802 9.19 -11.45 34.03
C ASP A 802 9.60 -10.79 35.36
N LEU A 803 10.88 -10.90 35.71
CA LEU A 803 11.47 -10.33 36.92
C LEU A 803 11.92 -8.87 36.73
N ALA A 804 12.09 -8.43 35.49
CA ALA A 804 12.58 -7.09 35.20
C ALA A 804 11.47 -6.03 35.37
N PRO A 805 11.80 -4.84 35.93
CA PRO A 805 10.93 -3.66 35.89
C PRO A 805 10.50 -3.32 34.46
N GLU A 806 9.30 -2.77 34.30
CA GLU A 806 8.71 -2.53 32.99
C GLU A 806 9.59 -1.64 32.10
N GLU A 807 10.23 -0.62 32.68
CA GLU A 807 11.15 0.31 32.02
C GLU A 807 12.48 -0.33 31.58
N LYS A 808 12.79 -1.55 32.06
CA LYS A 808 13.96 -2.33 31.64
C LYS A 808 13.63 -3.41 30.64
N ARG A 809 12.35 -3.59 30.29
CA ARG A 809 11.91 -4.55 29.27
C ARG A 809 12.11 -3.96 27.87
N TYR A 810 12.33 -4.83 26.91
CA TYR A 810 12.46 -4.40 25.51
C TYR A 810 11.13 -3.78 25.03
N PRO A 811 11.12 -2.55 24.49
CA PRO A 811 9.88 -1.79 24.34
C PRO A 811 9.02 -2.19 23.14
N LEU A 812 9.50 -3.08 22.26
CA LEU A 812 8.86 -3.43 20.99
C LEU A 812 7.38 -3.82 21.14
N LEU A 813 7.06 -4.75 22.04
CA LEU A 813 5.68 -5.21 22.20
C LEU A 813 4.78 -4.11 22.79
N ARG A 814 5.32 -3.27 23.69
CA ARG A 814 4.62 -2.10 24.23
C ARG A 814 4.28 -1.09 23.13
N TYR A 815 5.18 -0.85 22.19
CA TYR A 815 4.96 0.06 21.06
C TYR A 815 3.91 -0.51 20.09
N LEU A 816 4.03 -1.78 19.70
CA LEU A 816 3.04 -2.45 18.85
C LEU A 816 1.63 -2.37 19.45
N ARG A 817 1.47 -2.70 20.73
CA ARG A 817 0.17 -2.65 21.42
C ARG A 817 -0.35 -1.23 21.62
N ALA A 818 0.53 -0.21 21.61
CA ALA A 818 0.15 1.20 21.61
C ALA A 818 -0.23 1.74 20.22
N GLY A 819 -0.20 0.91 19.17
CA GLY A 819 -0.52 1.30 17.80
C GLY A 819 0.61 2.02 17.07
N VAL A 820 1.84 1.97 17.60
CA VAL A 820 3.02 2.50 16.90
C VAL A 820 3.45 1.49 15.84
N PRO A 821 3.68 1.91 14.58
CA PRO A 821 4.31 1.06 13.59
C PRO A 821 5.74 0.73 14.02
N VAL A 822 6.05 -0.55 14.15
CA VAL A 822 7.38 -1.03 14.49
C VAL A 822 7.88 -1.95 13.39
N THR A 823 9.14 -1.79 13.01
CA THR A 823 9.85 -2.66 12.07
C THR A 823 11.04 -3.30 12.79
N VAL A 824 11.49 -4.46 12.30
CA VAL A 824 12.66 -5.15 12.82
C VAL A 824 13.73 -5.16 11.74
N ASN A 825 14.95 -4.87 12.13
CA ASN A 825 16.06 -4.57 11.24
C ASN A 825 17.37 -5.11 11.84
N THR A 826 18.42 -5.20 11.02
CA THR A 826 19.71 -5.77 11.42
C THR A 826 20.70 -4.77 12.00
N ASP A 827 20.55 -3.49 11.68
CA ASP A 827 21.52 -2.42 11.93
C ASP A 827 22.88 -2.71 11.27
N ASN A 828 23.72 -3.49 11.93
CA ASN A 828 25.03 -3.92 11.45
C ASN A 828 25.11 -5.45 11.48
N ILE A 829 24.79 -6.12 10.36
CA ILE A 829 24.72 -7.60 10.26
C ILE A 829 26.01 -8.28 10.78
N GLY A 830 27.17 -7.75 10.38
CA GLY A 830 28.47 -8.27 10.79
C GLY A 830 28.79 -7.99 12.24
N ILE A 831 28.58 -6.75 12.71
CA ILE A 831 28.88 -6.42 14.10
C ILE A 831 28.00 -7.24 15.04
N SER A 832 26.69 -7.27 14.76
CA SER A 832 25.71 -8.02 15.54
C SER A 832 25.87 -9.54 15.39
N ALA A 833 26.56 -10.00 14.33
CA ALA A 833 26.66 -11.40 13.91
C ALA A 833 25.29 -12.10 13.83
N ALA A 834 24.30 -11.40 13.26
CA ALA A 834 22.91 -11.86 13.21
C ALA A 834 22.21 -11.40 11.92
N SER A 835 21.47 -12.31 11.29
CA SER A 835 20.63 -11.99 10.14
C SER A 835 19.31 -11.33 10.55
N LEU A 836 18.50 -10.91 9.58
CA LEU A 836 17.17 -10.38 9.86
C LEU A 836 16.24 -11.46 10.44
N SER A 837 16.35 -12.70 9.95
CA SER A 837 15.61 -13.84 10.52
C SER A 837 16.03 -14.10 11.97
N ASP A 838 17.32 -14.02 12.28
CA ASP A 838 17.81 -14.18 13.65
C ASP A 838 17.23 -13.10 14.58
N ASN A 839 17.17 -11.84 14.12
CA ASN A 839 16.56 -10.74 14.89
C ASN A 839 15.07 -11.00 15.20
N LEU A 840 14.32 -11.58 14.25
CA LEU A 840 12.93 -11.98 14.47
C LEU A 840 12.81 -13.14 15.46
N LEU A 841 13.70 -14.14 15.37
CA LEU A 841 13.72 -15.30 16.27
C LEU A 841 14.21 -14.95 17.69
N LEU A 842 14.93 -13.85 17.87
CA LEU A 842 15.29 -13.33 19.20
C LEU A 842 14.09 -12.70 19.93
N LEU A 843 13.11 -12.17 19.20
CA LEU A 843 11.98 -11.43 19.78
C LEU A 843 11.20 -12.17 20.87
N PRO A 844 10.79 -13.46 20.74
CA PRO A 844 10.05 -14.14 21.79
C PRO A 844 10.85 -14.27 23.10
N ARG A 845 12.18 -14.20 23.03
CA ARG A 845 13.07 -14.18 24.20
C ARG A 845 13.11 -12.80 24.87
N LEU A 846 13.09 -11.73 24.07
CA LEU A 846 13.02 -10.34 24.56
C LEU A 846 11.62 -9.92 25.02
N CYS A 847 10.59 -10.50 24.40
CA CYS A 847 9.18 -10.17 24.54
C CYS A 847 8.35 -11.48 24.67
N PRO A 848 8.34 -12.12 25.85
CA PRO A 848 7.53 -13.32 26.06
C PRO A 848 6.06 -13.07 25.71
N GLY A 849 5.48 -13.99 24.93
CA GLY A 849 4.10 -13.88 24.45
C GLY A 849 3.94 -13.17 23.10
N LEU A 850 5.03 -12.73 22.45
CA LEU A 850 4.99 -12.29 21.05
C LEU A 850 4.52 -13.44 20.14
N THR A 851 3.52 -13.15 19.31
CA THR A 851 2.85 -14.15 18.46
C THR A 851 3.38 -14.17 17.04
N ARG A 852 3.04 -15.21 16.27
CA ARG A 852 3.33 -15.26 14.82
C ARG A 852 2.58 -14.15 14.07
N LEU A 853 1.38 -13.79 14.50
CA LEU A 853 0.63 -12.67 13.95
C LEU A 853 1.36 -11.33 14.15
N ASP A 854 1.99 -11.13 15.32
CA ASP A 854 2.80 -9.93 15.58
C ASP A 854 4.01 -9.86 14.63
N VAL A 855 4.64 -10.99 14.30
CA VAL A 855 5.70 -11.05 13.27
C VAL A 855 5.15 -10.56 11.93
N LEU A 856 3.97 -11.01 11.51
CA LEU A 856 3.36 -10.54 10.27
C LEU A 856 3.02 -9.04 10.30
N HIS A 857 2.64 -8.48 11.45
CA HIS A 857 2.50 -7.03 11.61
C HIS A 857 3.83 -6.29 11.43
N LEU A 858 4.93 -6.80 12.01
CA LEU A 858 6.26 -6.21 11.82
C LEU A 858 6.66 -6.17 10.34
N LEU A 859 6.41 -7.27 9.60
CA LEU A 859 6.67 -7.34 8.16
C LEU A 859 5.79 -6.36 7.38
N ARG A 860 4.49 -6.29 7.72
CA ARG A 860 3.56 -5.35 7.10
C ARG A 860 4.00 -3.90 7.31
N HIS A 861 4.39 -3.53 8.52
CA HIS A 861 4.89 -2.19 8.83
C HIS A 861 6.17 -1.87 8.05
N ALA A 862 7.08 -2.83 7.87
CA ALA A 862 8.30 -2.61 7.09
C ALA A 862 7.99 -2.27 5.63
N ILE A 863 6.95 -2.87 5.05
CA ILE A 863 6.53 -2.55 3.69
C ILE A 863 5.85 -1.17 3.64
N GLU A 864 4.89 -0.92 4.54
CA GLU A 864 4.12 0.34 4.59
C GLU A 864 4.99 1.58 4.84
N HIS A 865 6.06 1.42 5.62
CA HIS A 865 6.95 2.51 6.01
C HIS A 865 8.27 2.52 5.24
N SER A 866 8.45 1.65 4.25
CA SER A 866 9.50 1.86 3.25
C SER A 866 9.31 3.20 2.53
N PHE A 867 10.41 3.80 2.10
CA PHE A 867 10.49 4.99 1.27
C PHE A 867 10.30 4.69 -0.22
N LEU A 868 9.83 3.48 -0.55
CA LEU A 868 9.30 3.15 -1.86
C LEU A 868 8.12 4.06 -2.22
N PRO A 869 7.96 4.41 -3.51
CA PRO A 869 6.72 5.00 -4.01
C PRO A 869 5.50 4.14 -3.67
N GLN A 870 4.33 4.77 -3.52
CA GLN A 870 3.11 4.09 -3.14
C GLN A 870 2.78 2.89 -4.03
N GLU A 871 2.86 3.07 -5.35
CA GLU A 871 2.62 2.00 -6.33
C GLU A 871 3.56 0.80 -6.14
N GLU A 872 4.85 1.05 -5.87
CA GLU A 872 5.81 -0.02 -5.62
C GLU A 872 5.53 -0.75 -4.31
N ARG A 873 5.05 -0.05 -3.26
CA ARG A 873 4.61 -0.67 -2.01
C ARG A 873 3.36 -1.51 -2.21
N GLU A 874 2.37 -1.01 -2.95
CA GLU A 874 1.14 -1.74 -3.26
C GLU A 874 1.43 -2.99 -4.09
N ARG A 875 2.33 -2.87 -5.08
CA ARG A 875 2.81 -4.01 -5.86
C ARG A 875 3.52 -5.03 -4.97
N LEU A 876 4.43 -4.59 -4.09
CA LEU A 876 5.14 -5.48 -3.17
C LEU A 876 4.16 -6.19 -2.22
N LEU A 877 3.16 -5.48 -1.71
CA LEU A 877 2.08 -6.06 -0.91
C LEU A 877 1.25 -7.09 -1.69
N GLY A 878 0.95 -6.82 -2.97
CA GLY A 878 0.21 -7.73 -3.83
C GLY A 878 1.00 -8.99 -4.22
N GLN A 879 2.33 -8.89 -4.32
CA GLN A 879 3.23 -10.01 -4.62
C GLN A 879 3.45 -10.94 -3.42
N ILE A 880 3.29 -10.42 -2.19
CA ILE A 880 3.42 -11.23 -0.99
C ILE A 880 2.19 -12.13 -0.87
N HIS A 881 2.35 -13.36 -1.34
CA HIS A 881 1.39 -14.43 -1.16
C HIS A 881 1.74 -15.22 0.10
N LEU A 882 0.89 -15.05 1.12
CA LEU A 882 0.94 -15.91 2.30
C LEU A 882 0.02 -17.11 2.06
N SER A 883 0.60 -18.28 1.80
CA SER A 883 -0.11 -19.56 1.77
C SER A 883 -0.15 -20.19 3.15
N HIS A 884 -1.17 -21.01 3.39
CA HIS A 884 -1.27 -21.86 4.57
C HIS A 884 -0.27 -23.03 4.55
N GLN A 885 0.13 -23.47 3.36
CA GLN A 885 1.09 -24.56 3.16
C GLN A 885 2.51 -24.10 3.42
#